data_AF-A0A9W4WT84-F1
#
_entry.id   AF-A0A9W4WT84-F1
#
_cell.length_a   1.000
_cell.length_b   1.000
_cell.length_c   1.000
_cell.angle_alpha   90.00
_cell.angle_beta   90.00
_cell.angle_gamma   90.00
#
_symmetry.space_group_name_H-M   'P 1'
#
loop_
_entity.id
_entity.type
_entity.pdbx_description
1 polymer ?
#
loop_
_entity_poly.entity_id
_entity_poly.type
_entity_poly.pdbx_seq_one_letter_code
_entity_poly.pdbx_strand_id
1 'polypeptide(L)'
;MKLKLNYDVFVCIFISLSCFIPISTQQAAYDDGDGSILDDVAPIWTCNGTDLKTRSFSGTCNNLVHSNWGSPNRVFDRGFFEPYYEDYFTGSPISLIDTRLISNLLSDSGQPPAFTGNPLGDDVLTTTRKSVFETFFGQFINHDLEEAAVQSDVPGFVIAETSSDPVFNNQSNNVWNPNQSPFMTITLSLGRIINSTLYPVNKANSYLDLSNIYANNDDDAFKLRTRENGLLSLSDYVTNGGVYNKAILNTTVANMAPSPEETDIFPNLSSPQINVLDAMVSGDTRASENIQLAIIHTIWIREHNFQARKILQENPDLAGKDEEIYQRARRITIAEYQHVVFDEYLPAAIGFKMSPYSGYDENIYVDTTTYFSTAAFRYGHSNVRPYNIVDGCTGELIALHPDYLPQNSHPNRFFYVGRSIGVEPPPNSQLTREQLDYTPARMIALASGTGNGVDNIVASMLREPTAEFDLMISNALRHMPGIIDLFAIDIARGRLNGLQPYNVYRTAYHPAGDLYNNPACDINAAEDPVECFSVITSNASVAANLQYLYKKVNFIDPIVGMFAEDKQASTSPLPPTITNILREEFEKKRMGDRFWYEGNEFTAEEIATIKAVSMKQIIERNTNVINVQVNPFKNPGEAETLPSVGNCGKGKDPEPAKEPAKGAKGKDPKVPAKAKEQEPAKGPAKGKAPTPP
;
A
#
# COMPACT_ATOMS: atom_id res chain seq x y z
N MET A 1 -77.23 16.46 4.85
CA MET A 1 -78.32 15.97 3.99
C MET A 1 -77.77 15.78 2.58
N LYS A 2 -77.73 14.51 2.11
CA LYS A 2 -77.48 14.03 0.73
C LYS A 2 -76.05 14.22 0.16
N LEU A 3 -75.39 13.25 -0.49
CA LEU A 3 -75.60 11.81 -0.72
C LEU A 3 -74.30 11.20 -1.33
N LYS A 4 -73.90 10.01 -0.86
CA LYS A 4 -73.26 8.81 -1.50
C LYS A 4 -72.29 8.95 -2.70
N LEU A 5 -71.01 8.52 -2.69
CA LEU A 5 -70.30 7.22 -2.47
C LEU A 5 -70.35 6.19 -3.63
N ASN A 6 -69.12 5.76 -4.03
CA ASN A 6 -68.62 4.49 -4.61
C ASN A 6 -67.76 4.78 -5.88
N TYR A 7 -66.45 4.55 -6.02
CA TYR A 7 -65.45 3.68 -5.37
C TYR A 7 -65.88 2.21 -5.28
N ASP A 8 -65.50 1.45 -6.31
CA ASP A 8 -65.47 0.00 -6.29
C ASP A 8 -64.03 -0.50 -6.06
N VAL A 9 -63.98 -1.45 -5.13
CA VAL A 9 -62.88 -2.22 -4.59
C VAL A 9 -62.95 -3.61 -5.20
N PHE A 10 -61.83 -4.19 -5.64
CA PHE A 10 -61.51 -5.63 -5.55
C PHE A 10 -59.98 -5.77 -5.73
N VAL A 11 -59.19 -5.78 -4.65
CA VAL A 11 -58.82 -6.94 -3.80
C VAL A 11 -57.83 -7.88 -4.51
N CYS A 12 -56.54 -7.68 -4.21
CA CYS A 12 -55.62 -8.77 -3.88
C CYS A 12 -55.06 -8.48 -2.48
N ILE A 13 -55.49 -9.29 -1.51
CA ILE A 13 -54.97 -9.37 -0.13
C ILE A 13 -53.92 -10.48 -0.12
N PHE A 14 -52.93 -10.34 0.78
CA PHE A 14 -51.79 -11.22 1.10
C PHE A 14 -50.63 -11.03 0.12
N ILE A 15 -49.47 -10.47 0.48
CA ILE A 15 -48.60 -10.81 1.61
C ILE A 15 -47.81 -9.55 2.05
N SER A 16 -47.70 -9.40 3.37
CA SER A 16 -46.80 -8.55 4.14
C SER A 16 -45.32 -8.67 3.76
N LEU A 17 -44.62 -7.54 3.55
CA LEU A 17 -43.30 -7.16 4.10
C LEU A 17 -42.63 -6.06 3.24
N SER A 18 -42.48 -4.88 3.83
CA SER A 18 -41.32 -3.97 3.80
C SER A 18 -40.34 -4.04 2.60
N CYS A 19 -40.50 -3.14 1.62
CA CYS A 19 -39.40 -2.66 0.78
C CYS A 19 -39.19 -1.16 1.04
N PHE A 20 -38.63 -0.85 2.22
CA PHE A 20 -37.83 0.36 2.42
C PHE A 20 -36.41 -0.13 2.62
N ILE A 21 -35.64 -0.24 1.54
CA ILE A 21 -34.19 -0.39 1.63
C ILE A 21 -33.63 1.02 1.87
N PRO A 22 -32.80 1.25 2.90
CA PRO A 22 -32.22 2.56 3.15
C PRO A 22 -31.22 2.93 2.05
N ILE A 23 -31.30 4.19 1.58
CA ILE A 23 -30.42 4.86 0.59
C ILE A 23 -28.91 4.79 0.98
N SER A 24 -28.58 4.36 2.20
CA SER A 24 -27.21 4.29 2.74
C SER A 24 -26.37 3.09 2.29
N THR A 25 -26.83 2.27 1.34
CA THR A 25 -26.14 1.04 0.89
C THR A 25 -25.72 1.08 -0.58
N GLN A 26 -26.04 2.15 -1.30
CA GLN A 26 -25.62 2.33 -2.68
C GLN A 26 -24.15 2.74 -2.70
N GLN A 27 -23.28 1.93 -3.32
CA GLN A 27 -21.95 2.39 -3.71
C GLN A 27 -22.17 3.53 -4.71
N ALA A 28 -21.78 4.75 -4.33
CA ALA A 28 -22.00 5.87 -5.20
C ALA A 28 -21.22 5.69 -6.51
N ALA A 29 -21.83 6.20 -7.56
CA ALA A 29 -21.13 6.65 -8.73
C ALA A 29 -19.88 7.48 -8.38
N TYR A 30 -18.75 7.14 -8.97
CA TYR A 30 -17.56 7.99 -8.97
C TYR A 30 -17.89 9.30 -9.68
N ASP A 31 -17.88 10.42 -8.94
CA ASP A 31 -17.87 11.79 -9.45
C ASP A 31 -16.41 12.27 -9.32
N ASP A 32 -15.76 12.56 -10.45
CA ASP A 32 -14.40 13.10 -10.51
C ASP A 32 -14.30 14.57 -10.04
N GLY A 33 -15.41 15.14 -9.56
CA GLY A 33 -15.46 16.50 -9.05
C GLY A 33 -15.49 17.56 -10.14
N ASP A 34 -15.62 17.16 -11.41
CA ASP A 34 -15.78 18.07 -12.55
C ASP A 34 -17.26 18.26 -12.96
N GLY A 35 -18.18 17.53 -12.33
CA GLY A 35 -19.60 17.56 -12.63
C GLY A 35 -20.02 16.68 -13.83
N SER A 36 -19.13 15.81 -14.32
CA SER A 36 -19.45 14.80 -15.32
C SER A 36 -20.32 13.69 -14.73
N ILE A 37 -21.40 13.37 -15.43
CA ILE A 37 -22.34 12.31 -15.02
C ILE A 37 -21.85 11.00 -15.63
N LEU A 38 -21.42 10.07 -14.78
CA LEU A 38 -21.50 8.59 -14.83
C LEU A 38 -21.32 7.74 -16.10
N ASP A 39 -21.18 8.28 -17.31
CA ASP A 39 -21.04 7.50 -18.54
C ASP A 39 -19.96 8.07 -19.48
N ASP A 40 -19.19 9.07 -19.04
CA ASP A 40 -18.22 9.69 -19.93
C ASP A 40 -17.04 8.76 -20.21
N VAL A 41 -16.99 8.31 -21.46
CA VAL A 41 -15.83 7.70 -22.11
C VAL A 41 -14.65 8.63 -21.79
N ALA A 42 -13.68 8.13 -21.01
CA ALA A 42 -12.52 8.91 -20.62
C ALA A 42 -11.97 9.62 -21.88
N PRO A 43 -11.73 10.94 -21.82
CA PRO A 43 -11.55 11.77 -23.01
C PRO A 43 -10.52 11.15 -23.95
N ILE A 44 -10.80 11.17 -25.26
CA ILE A 44 -9.82 10.71 -26.25
C ILE A 44 -8.66 11.70 -26.23
N TRP A 45 -7.55 11.30 -25.60
CA TRP A 45 -6.34 12.10 -25.54
C TRP A 45 -5.67 12.10 -26.90
N THR A 46 -5.46 13.30 -27.46
CA THR A 46 -4.67 13.46 -28.69
C THR A 46 -3.21 13.55 -28.32
N CYS A 47 -2.49 12.44 -28.48
CA CYS A 47 -1.07 12.33 -28.17
C CYS A 47 -0.26 13.26 -29.07
N ASN A 48 0.46 14.22 -28.47
CA ASN A 48 1.22 15.21 -29.24
C ASN A 48 2.59 15.49 -28.60
N GLY A 49 3.52 16.00 -29.42
CA GLY A 49 4.77 16.59 -28.94
C GLY A 49 5.55 15.73 -27.93
N THR A 50 5.47 16.11 -26.66
CA THR A 50 6.15 15.50 -25.51
C THR A 50 5.64 14.10 -25.18
N ASP A 51 4.35 13.79 -25.35
CA ASP A 51 3.75 12.49 -24.99
C ASP A 51 4.32 11.32 -25.80
N LEU A 52 4.87 11.63 -26.97
CA LEU A 52 5.52 10.65 -27.84
C LEU A 52 6.96 10.34 -27.41
N LYS A 53 7.57 11.20 -26.58
CA LYS A 53 9.00 11.13 -26.21
C LYS A 53 9.24 10.92 -24.72
N THR A 54 8.31 11.37 -23.89
CA THR A 54 8.40 11.32 -22.44
C THR A 54 7.10 10.74 -21.92
N ARG A 55 7.22 9.76 -21.02
CA ARG A 55 6.08 9.16 -20.32
C ARG A 55 5.35 10.23 -19.50
N SER A 56 4.03 10.36 -19.67
CA SER A 56 3.21 11.23 -18.81
C SER A 56 3.14 10.68 -17.38
N PHE A 57 2.82 11.51 -16.38
CA PHE A 57 2.64 11.02 -15.00
C PHE A 57 1.38 10.19 -14.83
N SER A 58 0.36 10.47 -15.63
CA SER A 58 -0.92 9.76 -15.63
C SER A 58 -0.90 8.50 -16.52
N GLY A 59 0.22 8.16 -17.16
CA GLY A 59 0.30 7.01 -18.07
C GLY A 59 -0.51 7.15 -19.38
N THR A 60 -1.20 8.28 -19.59
CA THR A 60 -1.88 8.58 -20.86
C THR A 60 -0.89 8.58 -22.03
N CYS A 61 -1.40 8.27 -23.23
CA CYS A 61 -0.62 8.20 -24.45
C CYS A 61 0.52 7.17 -24.46
N ASN A 62 0.58 6.27 -23.49
CA ASN A 62 1.44 5.10 -23.57
C ASN A 62 0.98 4.19 -24.74
N ASN A 63 -0.29 3.77 -24.75
CA ASN A 63 -0.92 3.18 -25.93
C ASN A 63 -1.38 4.28 -26.89
N LEU A 64 -0.96 4.24 -28.15
CA LEU A 64 -1.27 5.30 -29.13
C LEU A 64 -2.64 5.14 -29.80
N VAL A 65 -3.19 3.93 -29.81
CA VAL A 65 -4.54 3.64 -30.34
C VAL A 65 -5.58 3.91 -29.26
N HIS A 66 -5.27 3.52 -28.03
CA HIS A 66 -6.11 3.67 -26.86
C HIS A 66 -5.42 4.54 -25.81
N SER A 67 -5.37 5.84 -26.06
CA SER A 67 -4.57 6.82 -25.31
C SER A 67 -4.89 7.00 -23.83
N ASN A 68 -5.96 6.37 -23.35
CA ASN A 68 -6.33 6.36 -21.93
C ASN A 68 -6.07 5.01 -21.25
N TRP A 69 -5.66 3.95 -21.93
CA TRP A 69 -5.38 2.67 -21.26
C TRP A 69 -4.27 2.83 -20.22
N GLY A 70 -4.48 2.24 -19.06
CA GLY A 70 -3.62 2.32 -17.89
C GLY A 70 -3.65 3.64 -17.15
N SER A 71 -4.44 4.63 -17.56
CA SER A 71 -4.49 5.92 -16.86
C SER A 71 -5.22 5.80 -15.51
N PRO A 72 -4.95 6.71 -14.54
CA PRO A 72 -5.67 6.73 -13.27
C PRO A 72 -7.17 7.02 -13.46
N ASN A 73 -7.95 6.73 -12.43
CA ASN A 73 -9.41 6.91 -12.34
C ASN A 73 -10.23 6.13 -13.37
N ARG A 74 -9.63 5.07 -13.91
CA ARG A 74 -10.31 4.06 -14.74
C ARG A 74 -10.84 2.93 -13.89
N VAL A 75 -11.76 2.16 -14.45
CA VAL A 75 -12.26 0.95 -13.78
C VAL A 75 -11.17 -0.13 -13.78
N PHE A 76 -11.12 -0.94 -12.72
CA PHE A 76 -10.28 -2.13 -12.73
C PHE A 76 -10.70 -3.08 -13.87
N ASP A 77 -9.71 -3.73 -14.48
CA ASP A 77 -9.95 -4.77 -15.46
C ASP A 77 -10.55 -6.02 -14.79
N ARG A 78 -11.58 -6.58 -15.40
CA ARG A 78 -12.19 -7.84 -14.95
C ARG A 78 -11.62 -9.05 -15.68
N GLY A 79 -10.75 -8.85 -16.67
CA GLY A 79 -10.35 -9.88 -17.61
C GLY A 79 -11.57 -10.45 -18.32
N PHE A 80 -11.73 -11.77 -18.28
CA PHE A 80 -12.86 -12.49 -18.85
C PHE A 80 -13.93 -12.89 -17.82
N PHE A 81 -13.84 -12.37 -16.59
CA PHE A 81 -14.75 -12.73 -15.49
C PHE A 81 -15.85 -11.70 -15.33
N GLU A 82 -17.10 -12.14 -15.24
CA GLU A 82 -18.21 -11.27 -14.87
C GLU A 82 -18.10 -10.85 -13.39
N PRO A 83 -18.66 -9.70 -12.99
CA PRO A 83 -18.81 -9.36 -11.58
C PRO A 83 -19.79 -10.29 -10.87
N TYR A 84 -19.58 -10.48 -9.56
CA TYR A 84 -20.40 -11.35 -8.72
C TYR A 84 -21.02 -10.56 -7.57
N TYR A 85 -22.23 -10.07 -7.79
CA TYR A 85 -22.99 -9.25 -6.84
C TYR A 85 -24.38 -9.86 -6.57
N GLU A 86 -24.97 -9.49 -5.43
CA GLU A 86 -26.38 -9.76 -5.15
C GLU A 86 -27.27 -8.81 -5.97
N ASP A 87 -26.87 -7.53 -6.00
CA ASP A 87 -27.42 -6.51 -6.90
C ASP A 87 -26.28 -5.85 -7.68
N TYR A 88 -26.29 -6.06 -8.99
CA TYR A 88 -25.27 -5.57 -9.91
C TYR A 88 -25.25 -4.04 -10.02
N PHE A 89 -26.41 -3.39 -9.83
CA PHE A 89 -26.52 -1.93 -9.97
C PHE A 89 -25.91 -1.19 -8.78
N THR A 90 -26.21 -1.63 -7.56
CA THR A 90 -25.69 -1.04 -6.33
C THR A 90 -24.29 -1.55 -5.95
N GLY A 91 -23.85 -2.66 -6.56
CA GLY A 91 -22.66 -3.39 -6.13
C GLY A 91 -22.84 -4.08 -4.78
N SER A 92 -24.07 -4.39 -4.37
CA SER A 92 -24.33 -5.03 -3.08
C SER A 92 -23.65 -6.41 -3.04
N PRO A 93 -22.77 -6.65 -2.05
CA PRO A 93 -21.98 -7.86 -2.00
C PRO A 93 -22.85 -9.06 -1.61
N ILE A 94 -22.53 -10.23 -2.15
CA ILE A 94 -23.09 -11.49 -1.67
C ILE A 94 -22.49 -11.78 -0.29
N SER A 95 -23.26 -11.54 0.78
CA SER A 95 -22.81 -11.72 2.17
C SER A 95 -23.38 -13.00 2.77
N LEU A 96 -22.76 -14.14 2.43
CA LEU A 96 -23.22 -15.45 2.89
C LEU A 96 -22.72 -15.81 4.30
N ILE A 97 -21.53 -15.33 4.67
CA ILE A 97 -20.82 -15.73 5.89
C ILE A 97 -20.11 -14.51 6.46
N ASP A 98 -20.21 -14.31 7.77
CA ASP A 98 -19.47 -13.27 8.49
C ASP A 98 -17.95 -13.37 8.22
N THR A 99 -17.34 -12.28 7.75
CA THR A 99 -15.93 -12.27 7.32
C THR A 99 -14.96 -12.39 8.49
N ARG A 100 -15.36 -11.91 9.67
CA ARG A 100 -14.59 -12.06 10.90
C ARG A 100 -14.65 -13.50 11.41
N LEU A 101 -15.79 -14.18 11.27
CA LEU A 101 -15.90 -15.61 11.56
C LEU A 101 -14.94 -16.43 10.69
N ILE A 102 -14.86 -16.13 9.39
CA ILE A 102 -13.92 -16.79 8.48
C ILE A 102 -12.48 -16.56 8.94
N SER A 103 -12.11 -15.29 9.20
CA SER A 103 -10.79 -14.92 9.71
C SER A 103 -10.44 -15.64 11.02
N ASN A 104 -11.38 -15.72 11.97
CA ASN A 104 -11.19 -16.43 13.23
C ASN A 104 -11.00 -17.94 13.05
N LEU A 105 -11.75 -18.59 12.17
CA LEU A 105 -11.68 -20.06 12.03
C LEU A 105 -10.53 -20.54 11.14
N LEU A 106 -10.08 -19.71 10.19
CA LEU A 106 -9.05 -20.11 9.22
C LEU A 106 -7.67 -19.52 9.51
N SER A 107 -7.62 -18.33 10.11
CA SER A 107 -6.38 -17.56 10.25
C SER A 107 -5.90 -17.43 11.69
N ASP A 108 -6.62 -18.00 12.66
CA ASP A 108 -6.25 -17.95 14.08
C ASP A 108 -5.39 -19.15 14.43
N SER A 109 -4.21 -18.90 15.00
CA SER A 109 -3.25 -19.94 15.41
C SER A 109 -3.69 -20.70 16.67
N GLY A 110 -4.98 -20.62 17.03
CA GLY A 110 -5.52 -21.13 18.29
C GLY A 110 -4.95 -20.39 19.51
N GLN A 111 -4.38 -19.20 19.33
CA GLN A 111 -3.87 -18.38 20.44
C GLN A 111 -4.90 -17.32 20.81
N PRO A 112 -5.32 -17.22 22.09
CA PRO A 112 -6.11 -16.09 22.51
C PRO A 112 -5.35 -14.78 22.20
N PRO A 113 -6.06 -13.67 21.97
CA PRO A 113 -5.45 -12.38 21.66
C PRO A 113 -4.87 -11.79 22.94
N ALA A 114 -3.71 -12.27 23.32
CA ALA A 114 -2.92 -11.65 24.36
C ALA A 114 -2.12 -10.53 23.72
N PHE A 115 -2.65 -9.30 23.76
CA PHE A 115 -1.87 -8.07 23.60
C PHE A 115 -0.85 -7.85 24.74
N THR A 116 -0.47 -8.91 25.48
CA THR A 116 0.26 -8.81 26.76
C THR A 116 1.34 -9.89 26.97
N GLY A 117 1.96 -10.37 25.89
CA GLY A 117 3.26 -11.03 25.99
C GLY A 117 3.24 -12.55 26.15
N ASN A 118 3.04 -13.25 25.03
CA ASN A 118 3.62 -14.58 24.82
C ASN A 118 3.87 -14.80 23.31
N PRO A 119 5.07 -15.22 22.85
CA PRO A 119 5.61 -14.90 21.54
C PRO A 119 6.18 -16.13 20.80
N LEU A 120 5.49 -17.28 20.83
CA LEU A 120 5.94 -18.53 20.17
C LEU A 120 4.78 -19.41 19.67
N GLY A 121 3.70 -18.84 19.15
CA GLY A 121 2.79 -19.67 18.34
C GLY A 121 3.44 -19.88 16.98
N ASP A 122 4.38 -20.82 16.85
CA ASP A 122 5.21 -21.14 15.67
C ASP A 122 4.75 -20.44 14.38
N ASP A 123 5.21 -19.21 14.14
CA ASP A 123 5.17 -18.64 12.80
C ASP A 123 6.08 -19.56 11.99
N VAL A 124 5.50 -20.40 11.13
CA VAL A 124 6.31 -21.19 10.20
C VAL A 124 7.10 -20.17 9.39
N LEU A 125 8.40 -20.06 9.62
CA LEU A 125 9.24 -19.15 8.84
C LEU A 125 9.27 -19.68 7.42
N THR A 126 9.31 -18.78 6.45
CA THR A 126 9.38 -19.18 5.06
C THR A 126 10.55 -20.14 4.78
N THR A 127 10.23 -21.26 4.15
CA THR A 127 11.17 -22.27 3.65
C THR A 127 11.90 -21.82 2.39
N THR A 128 11.39 -20.78 1.70
CA THR A 128 12.00 -20.18 0.51
C THR A 128 12.96 -19.03 0.83
N ARG A 129 13.16 -18.75 2.12
CA ARG A 129 14.06 -17.71 2.66
C ARG A 129 13.75 -16.30 2.17
N LYS A 130 12.49 -15.97 1.85
CA LYS A 130 12.09 -14.57 1.57
C LYS A 130 12.40 -13.68 2.77
N SER A 131 12.99 -12.52 2.51
CA SER A 131 13.27 -11.50 3.53
C SER A 131 12.06 -10.64 3.80
N VAL A 132 12.04 -9.97 4.94
CA VAL A 132 11.04 -8.94 5.23
C VAL A 132 11.08 -7.83 4.18
N PHE A 133 12.26 -7.52 3.63
CA PHE A 133 12.40 -6.56 2.53
C PHE A 133 11.57 -6.95 1.29
N GLU A 134 11.48 -8.24 0.95
CA GLU A 134 10.62 -8.71 -0.16
C GLU A 134 9.16 -8.37 0.04
N THR A 135 8.63 -8.59 1.25
CA THR A 135 7.21 -8.38 1.52
C THR A 135 6.83 -6.89 1.39
N PHE A 136 7.65 -5.98 1.92
CA PHE A 136 7.40 -4.54 1.81
C PHE A 136 7.76 -3.96 0.43
N PHE A 137 8.69 -4.57 -0.30
CA PHE A 137 8.91 -4.22 -1.71
C PHE A 137 7.73 -4.65 -2.58
N GLY A 138 7.10 -5.80 -2.27
CA GLY A 138 5.85 -6.21 -2.90
C GLY A 138 4.71 -5.22 -2.65
N GLN A 139 4.60 -4.71 -1.42
CA GLN A 139 3.68 -3.62 -1.11
C GLN A 139 4.00 -2.34 -1.90
N PHE A 140 5.28 -1.96 -1.99
CA PHE A 140 5.71 -0.82 -2.78
C PHE A 140 5.29 -0.96 -4.26
N ILE A 141 5.47 -2.14 -4.86
CA ILE A 141 5.00 -2.44 -6.22
C ILE A 141 3.48 -2.35 -6.33
N ASN A 142 2.75 -2.89 -5.34
CA ASN A 142 1.29 -2.83 -5.32
C ASN A 142 0.80 -1.37 -5.38
N HIS A 143 1.43 -0.49 -4.59
CA HIS A 143 1.08 0.93 -4.54
C HIS A 143 1.39 1.68 -5.85
N ASP A 144 2.26 1.14 -6.71
CA ASP A 144 2.50 1.69 -8.06
C ASP A 144 1.40 1.30 -9.05
N LEU A 145 0.76 0.14 -8.85
CA LEU A 145 -0.18 -0.44 -9.81
C LEU A 145 -1.66 -0.19 -9.49
N GLU A 146 -1.98 0.04 -8.21
CA GLU A 146 -3.36 0.17 -7.78
C GLU A 146 -3.60 0.99 -6.52
N GLU A 147 -4.71 1.73 -6.53
CA GLU A 147 -5.32 2.35 -5.37
C GLU A 147 -6.84 2.37 -5.57
N ALA A 148 -7.58 1.48 -4.93
CA ALA A 148 -9.04 1.48 -5.04
C ALA A 148 -9.64 2.83 -4.57
N ALA A 149 -10.52 3.41 -5.38
CA ALA A 149 -11.33 4.54 -4.97
C ALA A 149 -12.33 4.10 -3.88
N VAL A 150 -12.49 4.92 -2.84
CA VAL A 150 -13.34 4.59 -1.69
C VAL A 150 -14.26 5.76 -1.35
N GLN A 151 -15.47 5.45 -0.91
CA GLN A 151 -16.48 6.44 -0.53
C GLN A 151 -16.38 6.73 0.98
N SER A 152 -15.66 7.79 1.35
CA SER A 152 -15.32 8.10 2.74
C SER A 152 -16.34 8.96 3.49
N ASP A 153 -17.30 9.55 2.79
CA ASP A 153 -18.31 10.48 3.33
C ASP A 153 -19.60 9.78 3.82
N VAL A 154 -19.74 8.48 3.55
CA VAL A 154 -20.87 7.66 4.00
C VAL A 154 -20.44 6.62 5.04
N PRO A 155 -21.35 6.17 5.93
CA PRO A 155 -21.09 5.04 6.79
C PRO A 155 -20.67 3.81 5.98
N GLY A 156 -19.59 3.15 6.41
CA GLY A 156 -19.12 1.92 5.78
C GLY A 156 -20.12 0.76 5.89
N PHE A 157 -19.91 -0.28 5.09
CA PHE A 157 -20.68 -1.53 5.15
C PHE A 157 -20.27 -2.33 6.38
N VAL A 158 -21.25 -2.85 7.13
CA VAL A 158 -21.00 -3.72 8.28
C VAL A 158 -20.55 -5.09 7.77
N ILE A 159 -19.33 -5.50 8.13
CA ILE A 159 -18.72 -6.77 7.69
C ILE A 159 -18.70 -7.83 8.78
N ALA A 160 -18.91 -7.43 10.03
CA ALA A 160 -19.09 -8.33 11.15
C ALA A 160 -19.82 -7.67 12.33
N GLU A 161 -20.59 -8.49 13.07
CA GLU A 161 -21.04 -8.16 14.43
C GLU A 161 -20.07 -8.80 15.44
N THR A 162 -19.33 -7.96 16.15
CA THR A 162 -18.27 -8.40 17.06
C THR A 162 -18.74 -8.49 18.52
N SER A 163 -20.04 -8.39 18.78
CA SER A 163 -20.65 -8.36 20.13
C SER A 163 -20.46 -9.65 20.94
N SER A 164 -20.18 -10.77 20.25
CA SER A 164 -19.88 -12.08 20.87
C SER A 164 -18.51 -12.65 20.47
N ASP A 165 -17.74 -11.93 19.65
CA ASP A 165 -16.37 -12.29 19.28
C ASP A 165 -15.46 -12.42 20.52
N PRO A 166 -14.85 -13.59 20.77
CA PRO A 166 -14.05 -13.83 21.97
C PRO A 166 -12.76 -13.00 22.00
N VAL A 167 -12.32 -12.48 20.86
CA VAL A 167 -11.14 -11.63 20.76
C VAL A 167 -11.46 -10.18 21.12
N PHE A 168 -12.58 -9.66 20.63
CA PHE A 168 -12.96 -8.28 20.88
C PHE A 168 -13.68 -8.09 22.23
N ASN A 169 -14.43 -9.09 22.73
CA ASN A 169 -15.22 -8.95 23.96
C ASN A 169 -14.50 -9.32 25.25
N ASN A 170 -13.46 -10.18 25.20
CA ASN A 170 -12.72 -10.54 26.41
C ASN A 170 -11.69 -9.47 26.85
N GLN A 171 -11.52 -8.40 26.08
CA GLN A 171 -10.62 -7.31 26.43
C GLN A 171 -11.32 -6.33 27.37
N SER A 172 -11.47 -6.72 28.64
CA SER A 172 -11.79 -5.76 29.71
C SER A 172 -10.68 -4.69 29.73
N ASN A 173 -11.06 -3.43 29.51
CA ASN A 173 -10.16 -2.26 29.40
C ASN A 173 -9.31 -2.19 28.11
N ASN A 174 -9.86 -2.55 26.94
CA ASN A 174 -9.19 -2.29 25.66
C ASN A 174 -8.92 -0.78 25.45
N VAL A 175 -7.69 -0.35 25.74
CA VAL A 175 -7.19 1.03 25.57
C VAL A 175 -7.17 1.50 24.11
N TRP A 176 -7.35 0.59 23.15
CA TRP A 176 -7.44 0.89 21.72
C TRP A 176 -8.88 1.19 21.25
N ASN A 177 -9.89 1.13 22.13
CA ASN A 177 -11.28 1.41 21.78
C ASN A 177 -12.13 1.93 22.97
N PRO A 178 -12.08 3.25 23.26
CA PRO A 178 -12.90 3.84 24.32
C PRO A 178 -14.37 4.11 23.95
N ASN A 179 -14.78 3.97 22.67
CA ASN A 179 -16.11 4.40 22.17
C ASN A 179 -16.80 3.31 21.31
N GLN A 180 -16.99 2.12 21.88
CA GLN A 180 -17.45 0.89 21.21
C GLN A 180 -18.66 1.04 20.26
N SER A 181 -18.43 0.80 18.97
CA SER A 181 -19.43 0.19 18.07
C SER A 181 -19.28 -1.34 18.14
N PRO A 182 -20.36 -2.13 18.26
CA PRO A 182 -20.28 -3.60 18.24
C PRO A 182 -20.11 -4.16 16.82
N PHE A 183 -19.83 -3.30 15.83
CA PHE A 183 -19.74 -3.66 14.42
C PHE A 183 -18.38 -3.29 13.86
N MET A 184 -17.78 -4.22 13.11
CA MET A 184 -16.67 -3.93 12.21
C MET A 184 -17.24 -3.45 10.87
N THR A 185 -16.73 -2.33 10.36
CA THR A 185 -17.17 -1.78 9.07
C THR A 185 -16.02 -1.65 8.09
N ILE A 186 -16.36 -1.67 6.80
CA ILE A 186 -15.43 -1.41 5.70
C ILE A 186 -15.94 -0.24 4.87
N THR A 187 -15.04 0.65 4.47
CA THR A 187 -15.38 1.75 3.55
C THR A 187 -15.81 1.18 2.20
N LEU A 188 -16.93 1.66 1.66
CA LEU A 188 -17.44 1.21 0.37
C LEU A 188 -16.46 1.51 -0.77
N SER A 189 -16.39 0.62 -1.75
CA SER A 189 -15.66 0.87 -3.00
C SER A 189 -16.44 1.86 -3.85
N LEU A 190 -15.74 2.84 -4.42
CA LEU A 190 -16.31 3.81 -5.35
C LEU A 190 -16.05 3.32 -6.78
N GLY A 191 -17.05 3.40 -7.64
CA GLY A 191 -17.01 2.77 -8.96
C GLY A 191 -17.86 3.47 -10.03
N ARG A 192 -17.79 2.97 -11.26
CA ARG A 192 -18.65 3.40 -12.38
C ARG A 192 -19.71 2.35 -12.65
N ILE A 193 -20.93 2.77 -12.98
CA ILE A 193 -22.01 1.85 -13.37
C ILE A 193 -22.02 1.75 -14.89
N ILE A 194 -21.61 0.62 -15.45
CA ILE A 194 -21.55 0.37 -16.89
C ILE A 194 -22.55 -0.74 -17.20
N ASN A 195 -23.51 -0.49 -18.10
CA ASN A 195 -24.58 -1.46 -18.43
C ASN A 195 -25.27 -2.03 -17.17
N SER A 196 -25.70 -1.15 -16.27
CA SER A 196 -26.35 -1.50 -14.99
C SER A 196 -25.51 -2.34 -14.03
N THR A 197 -24.18 -2.32 -14.18
CA THR A 197 -23.25 -3.10 -13.37
C THR A 197 -22.14 -2.22 -12.80
N LEU A 198 -21.84 -2.34 -11.51
CA LEU A 198 -20.78 -1.57 -10.87
C LEU A 198 -19.37 -2.13 -11.17
N TYR A 199 -18.45 -1.22 -11.49
CA TYR A 199 -17.03 -1.47 -11.66
C TYR A 199 -16.21 -0.55 -10.76
N PRO A 200 -15.48 -1.10 -9.76
CA PRO A 200 -14.61 -0.30 -8.89
C PRO A 200 -13.54 0.45 -9.70
N VAL A 201 -13.21 1.66 -9.24
CA VAL A 201 -12.21 2.53 -9.88
C VAL A 201 -10.84 2.35 -9.25
N ASN A 202 -9.80 2.32 -10.08
CA ASN A 202 -8.40 2.40 -9.72
C ASN A 202 -7.92 3.86 -9.86
N LYS A 203 -7.43 4.47 -8.78
CA LYS A 203 -6.88 5.84 -8.78
C LYS A 203 -5.39 5.90 -9.15
N ALA A 204 -4.67 4.78 -9.07
CA ALA A 204 -3.32 4.70 -9.59
C ALA A 204 -3.33 4.47 -11.11
N ASN A 205 -2.28 4.91 -11.79
CA ASN A 205 -2.02 4.42 -13.13
C ASN A 205 -1.60 2.92 -13.06
N SER A 206 -1.75 2.20 -14.16
CA SER A 206 -1.58 0.73 -14.19
C SER A 206 -0.23 0.28 -14.74
N TYR A 207 0.76 1.17 -14.89
CA TYR A 207 2.10 0.86 -15.38
C TYR A 207 3.09 0.68 -14.23
N LEU A 208 4.17 -0.06 -14.47
CA LEU A 208 5.30 -0.10 -13.54
C LEU A 208 6.21 1.09 -13.82
N ASP A 209 5.83 2.26 -13.33
CA ASP A 209 6.49 3.52 -13.66
C ASP A 209 6.80 4.42 -12.47
N LEU A 210 6.81 3.84 -11.26
CA LEU A 210 7.11 4.54 -10.02
C LEU A 210 6.19 5.75 -9.82
N SER A 211 4.93 5.65 -10.24
CA SER A 211 3.88 6.63 -9.95
C SER A 211 3.73 6.86 -8.44
N ASN A 212 4.01 5.83 -7.64
CA ASN A 212 4.09 5.93 -6.19
C ASN A 212 5.24 6.82 -5.67
N ILE A 213 6.22 7.16 -6.52
CA ILE A 213 7.29 8.17 -6.25
C ILE A 213 7.00 9.48 -6.98
N TYR A 214 6.54 9.42 -8.23
CA TYR A 214 6.43 10.57 -9.14
C TYR A 214 5.02 11.15 -9.26
N ALA A 215 4.06 10.61 -8.52
CA ALA A 215 2.62 10.89 -8.60
C ALA A 215 1.98 10.49 -9.94
N ASN A 216 0.64 10.60 -9.98
CA ASN A 216 -0.20 10.27 -11.13
C ASN A 216 -0.63 11.49 -11.97
N ASN A 217 -0.12 12.68 -11.63
CA ASN A 217 -0.42 13.94 -12.33
C ASN A 217 0.75 14.94 -12.22
N ASP A 218 0.80 15.91 -13.14
CA ASP A 218 1.87 16.90 -13.22
C ASP A 218 1.97 17.82 -11.99
N ASP A 219 0.84 18.20 -11.40
CA ASP A 219 0.80 19.16 -10.28
C ASP A 219 1.44 18.57 -9.03
N ASP A 220 1.12 17.33 -8.70
CA ASP A 220 1.72 16.63 -7.56
C ASP A 220 3.18 16.26 -7.86
N ALA A 221 3.47 15.81 -9.08
CA ALA A 221 4.85 15.58 -9.51
C ALA A 221 5.73 16.84 -9.36
N PHE A 222 5.17 18.02 -9.67
CA PHE A 222 5.84 19.30 -9.53
C PHE A 222 6.12 19.67 -8.07
N LYS A 223 5.18 19.41 -7.15
CA LYS A 223 5.34 19.68 -5.71
C LYS A 223 6.36 18.77 -5.03
N LEU A 224 6.58 17.56 -5.56
CA LEU A 224 7.57 16.61 -5.02
C LEU A 224 9.02 16.96 -5.39
N ARG A 225 9.25 18.04 -6.15
CA ARG A 225 10.58 18.42 -6.66
C ARG A 225 11.16 19.62 -5.91
N THR A 226 12.47 19.64 -5.80
CA THR A 226 13.19 20.86 -5.36
C THR A 226 13.10 21.96 -6.43
N ARG A 227 12.90 21.55 -7.69
CA ARG A 227 12.95 22.37 -8.91
C ARG A 227 14.34 22.95 -9.17
N GLU A 228 15.34 22.29 -8.63
CA GLU A 228 16.74 22.58 -8.87
C GLU A 228 17.53 21.30 -9.17
N ASN A 229 18.31 21.33 -10.25
CA ASN A 229 19.20 20.24 -10.68
C ASN A 229 18.50 18.89 -10.94
N GLY A 230 17.19 18.92 -11.21
CA GLY A 230 16.36 17.76 -11.49
C GLY A 230 16.12 16.86 -10.29
N LEU A 231 16.16 17.41 -9.06
CA LEU A 231 16.05 16.62 -7.83
C LEU A 231 14.61 16.54 -7.30
N LEU A 232 14.28 15.39 -6.73
CA LEU A 232 13.16 15.21 -5.81
C LEU A 232 13.51 15.74 -4.42
N SER A 233 12.51 16.26 -3.73
CA SER A 233 12.64 16.80 -2.37
C SER A 233 12.88 15.68 -1.36
N LEU A 234 13.79 15.94 -0.43
CA LEU A 234 14.03 15.17 0.79
C LEU A 234 13.99 16.13 1.98
N SER A 235 13.71 15.59 3.16
CA SER A 235 13.44 16.39 4.36
C SER A 235 14.24 16.00 5.60
N ASP A 236 14.24 16.93 6.55
CA ASP A 236 14.77 16.76 7.90
C ASP A 236 13.61 16.73 8.91
N TYR A 237 13.34 15.58 9.52
CA TYR A 237 12.39 15.50 10.63
C TYR A 237 13.11 15.69 11.96
N VAL A 238 12.67 16.68 12.74
CA VAL A 238 13.14 16.85 14.12
C VAL A 238 12.21 16.11 15.05
N THR A 239 12.65 14.97 15.59
CA THR A 239 11.86 14.27 16.60
C THR A 239 12.14 14.90 17.96
N ASN A 240 11.21 15.74 18.43
CA ASN A 240 11.18 16.16 19.82
C ASN A 240 10.41 15.10 20.61
N GLY A 241 11.13 14.21 21.30
CA GLY A 241 10.48 13.35 22.29
C GLY A 241 9.73 14.23 23.28
N GLY A 242 8.45 13.94 23.52
CA GLY A 242 7.68 14.59 24.58
C GLY A 242 8.39 14.54 25.94
N VAL A 243 7.81 15.23 26.93
CA VAL A 243 8.39 15.67 28.23
C VAL A 243 9.35 14.69 28.96
N TYR A 244 9.29 13.38 28.72
CA TYR A 244 10.13 12.37 29.40
C TYR A 244 11.20 11.65 28.56
N ASN A 245 11.40 11.95 27.27
CA ASN A 245 12.50 11.34 26.50
C ASN A 245 13.47 12.33 25.87
N LYS A 246 13.59 13.53 26.45
CA LYS A 246 14.61 14.53 26.07
C LYS A 246 16.05 14.01 26.11
N ALA A 247 16.31 12.93 26.85
CA ALA A 247 17.63 12.29 26.93
C ALA A 247 17.94 11.32 25.77
N ILE A 248 16.92 10.84 25.03
CA ILE A 248 17.07 9.88 23.93
C ILE A 248 16.73 10.51 22.56
N LEU A 249 15.80 11.47 22.50
CA LEU A 249 15.21 11.93 21.23
C LEU A 249 15.28 13.46 21.08
N ASN A 250 16.49 13.96 20.85
CA ASN A 250 16.73 15.21 20.12
C ASN A 250 17.55 14.89 18.86
N THR A 251 17.01 14.00 18.03
CA THR A 251 17.66 13.55 16.80
C THR A 251 16.92 14.10 15.60
N THR A 252 17.69 14.52 14.60
CA THR A 252 17.17 14.88 13.29
C THR A 252 17.29 13.65 12.40
N VAL A 253 16.17 13.20 11.84
CA VAL A 253 16.14 12.14 10.83
C VAL A 253 16.17 12.82 9.46
N ALA A 254 17.37 12.92 8.89
CA ALA A 254 17.61 13.56 7.61
C ALA A 254 17.43 12.62 6.40
N ASN A 255 17.22 13.21 5.23
CA ASN A 255 17.11 12.53 3.93
C ASN A 255 15.91 11.57 3.84
N MET A 256 14.77 11.91 4.44
CA MET A 256 13.52 11.14 4.32
C MET A 256 12.63 11.69 3.21
N ALA A 257 11.60 10.92 2.81
CA ALA A 257 10.51 11.48 2.02
C ALA A 257 9.87 12.68 2.75
N PRO A 258 9.47 13.74 2.02
CA PRO A 258 9.05 15.02 2.60
C PRO A 258 7.79 14.91 3.45
N SER A 259 7.54 15.89 4.32
CA SER A 259 6.27 16.00 5.06
C SER A 259 5.22 16.83 4.31
N PRO A 260 3.94 16.80 4.72
CA PRO A 260 2.94 17.76 4.25
C PRO A 260 3.20 19.21 4.70
N GLU A 261 4.14 19.47 5.62
CA GLU A 261 4.56 20.85 5.91
C GLU A 261 5.50 21.40 4.82
N GLU A 262 6.23 20.51 4.14
CA GLU A 262 7.16 20.87 3.07
C GLU A 262 6.52 20.79 1.68
N THR A 263 5.36 20.13 1.56
CA THR A 263 4.64 19.92 0.30
C THR A 263 3.12 19.98 0.49
N ASP A 264 2.38 20.52 -0.48
CA ASP A 264 0.90 20.54 -0.45
C ASP A 264 0.27 19.22 -0.96
N ILE A 265 0.91 18.08 -0.68
CA ILE A 265 0.40 16.74 -1.04
C ILE A 265 0.06 16.03 0.26
N PHE A 266 -1.22 15.69 0.41
CA PHE A 266 -1.73 15.14 1.66
C PHE A 266 -1.92 13.62 1.55
N PRO A 267 -1.33 12.82 2.44
CA PRO A 267 -1.65 11.42 2.54
C PRO A 267 -3.10 11.25 3.01
N ASN A 268 -3.79 10.22 2.51
CA ASN A 268 -5.16 9.95 2.91
C ASN A 268 -5.17 9.21 4.26
N LEU A 269 -5.16 9.99 5.35
CA LEU A 269 -5.08 9.50 6.72
C LEU A 269 -6.45 9.56 7.39
N SER A 270 -7.44 8.83 6.86
CA SER A 270 -8.82 8.94 7.35
C SER A 270 -9.08 8.20 8.66
N SER A 271 -8.21 7.28 9.14
CA SER A 271 -8.26 6.72 10.51
C SER A 271 -7.16 5.67 10.79
N PRO A 272 -6.53 5.64 11.98
CA PRO A 272 -6.59 6.58 13.09
C PRO A 272 -5.59 7.75 12.92
N GLN A 273 -5.79 8.76 13.78
CA GLN A 273 -5.24 10.12 13.65
C GLN A 273 -3.71 10.19 13.81
N ILE A 274 -2.98 10.02 12.71
CA ILE A 274 -1.72 10.75 12.54
C ILE A 274 -2.11 12.17 12.12
N ASN A 275 -1.60 13.18 12.83
CA ASN A 275 -1.71 14.54 12.35
C ASN A 275 -1.04 14.59 10.98
N VAL A 276 -1.77 15.01 9.95
CA VAL A 276 -1.29 14.97 8.57
C VAL A 276 0.09 15.62 8.41
N LEU A 277 0.40 16.65 9.20
CA LEU A 277 1.69 17.33 9.23
C LEU A 277 2.88 16.42 9.63
N ASP A 278 2.61 15.36 10.40
CA ASP A 278 3.63 14.42 10.90
C ASP A 278 3.83 13.19 9.99
N ALA A 279 3.08 13.10 8.90
CA ALA A 279 3.21 12.00 7.95
C ALA A 279 4.32 12.28 6.93
N MET A 280 4.82 11.21 6.30
CA MET A 280 5.68 11.29 5.11
C MET A 280 4.84 11.23 3.83
N VAL A 281 5.32 11.91 2.79
CA VAL A 281 4.63 12.13 1.52
C VAL A 281 5.48 11.57 0.40
N SER A 282 4.81 10.99 -0.59
CA SER A 282 5.41 10.60 -1.86
C SER A 282 4.37 10.72 -2.97
N GLY A 283 4.63 10.14 -4.13
CA GLY A 283 3.65 10.08 -5.23
C GLY A 283 2.39 9.28 -4.93
N ASP A 284 2.42 8.45 -3.89
CA ASP A 284 1.29 7.66 -3.38
C ASP A 284 0.85 8.16 -1.99
N THR A 285 -0.46 8.27 -1.79
CA THR A 285 -1.05 8.80 -0.54
C THR A 285 -0.92 7.87 0.66
N ARG A 286 -0.49 6.62 0.43
CA ARG A 286 -0.30 5.57 1.43
C ARG A 286 1.19 5.32 1.72
N ALA A 287 2.11 6.15 1.25
CA ALA A 287 3.55 6.01 1.49
C ALA A 287 3.92 5.92 2.99
N SER A 288 3.08 6.48 3.88
CA SER A 288 3.22 6.42 5.33
C SER A 288 2.41 5.33 6.02
N GLU A 289 1.81 4.40 5.28
CA GLU A 289 0.95 3.34 5.85
C GLU A 289 1.72 2.42 6.79
N ASN A 290 3.03 2.25 6.57
CA ASN A 290 3.98 1.72 7.53
C ASN A 290 5.38 2.30 7.26
N ILE A 291 6.25 2.25 8.27
CA ILE A 291 7.60 2.83 8.21
C ILE A 291 8.53 2.09 7.23
N GLN A 292 8.34 0.78 7.04
CA GLN A 292 9.14 -0.01 6.10
C GLN A 292 8.88 0.45 4.65
N LEU A 293 7.61 0.62 4.30
CA LEU A 293 7.20 1.19 3.02
C LEU A 293 7.78 2.60 2.83
N ALA A 294 7.64 3.48 3.82
CA ALA A 294 8.16 4.84 3.76
C ALA A 294 9.69 4.90 3.53
N ILE A 295 10.43 3.94 4.10
CA ILE A 295 11.87 3.79 3.88
C ILE A 295 12.17 3.30 2.46
N ILE A 296 11.37 2.38 1.91
CA ILE A 296 11.53 1.94 0.51
C ILE A 296 11.24 3.11 -0.45
N HIS A 297 10.20 3.91 -0.20
CA HIS A 297 9.97 5.16 -0.96
C HIS A 297 11.22 6.07 -0.90
N THR A 298 11.79 6.23 0.30
CA THR A 298 13.00 7.04 0.51
C THR A 298 14.20 6.52 -0.27
N ILE A 299 14.40 5.19 -0.37
CA ILE A 299 15.47 4.57 -1.16
C ILE A 299 15.33 4.96 -2.65
N TRP A 300 14.12 4.89 -3.20
CA TRP A 300 13.86 5.23 -4.60
C TRP A 300 13.91 6.73 -4.91
N ILE A 301 13.50 7.59 -3.97
CA ILE A 301 13.72 9.04 -4.08
C ILE A 301 15.23 9.35 -4.12
N ARG A 302 16.01 8.69 -3.26
CA ARG A 302 17.47 8.84 -3.24
C ARG A 302 18.11 8.32 -4.52
N GLU A 303 17.63 7.21 -5.10
CA GLU A 303 18.13 6.69 -6.38
C GLU A 303 17.86 7.67 -7.53
N HIS A 304 16.66 8.26 -7.60
CA HIS A 304 16.39 9.34 -8.56
C HIS A 304 17.39 10.48 -8.41
N ASN A 305 17.61 10.94 -7.18
CA ASN A 305 18.55 12.02 -6.89
C ASN A 305 20.00 11.63 -7.19
N PHE A 306 20.37 10.35 -7.07
CA PHE A 306 21.67 9.85 -7.50
C PHE A 306 21.80 9.95 -9.03
N GLN A 307 20.80 9.49 -9.78
CA GLN A 307 20.80 9.55 -11.24
C GLN A 307 20.82 11.00 -11.75
N ALA A 308 20.03 11.90 -11.16
CA ALA A 308 20.03 13.33 -11.51
C ALA A 308 21.40 13.99 -11.31
N ARG A 309 22.05 13.75 -10.16
CA ARG A 309 23.41 14.25 -9.90
C ARG A 309 24.43 13.67 -10.89
N LYS A 310 24.33 12.37 -11.19
CA LYS A 310 25.21 11.69 -12.15
C LYS A 310 25.06 12.27 -13.56
N ILE A 311 23.83 12.47 -14.01
CA ILE A 311 23.52 13.09 -15.32
C ILE A 311 24.16 14.48 -15.40
N LEU A 312 23.99 15.32 -14.38
CA LEU A 312 24.58 16.65 -14.34
C LEU A 312 26.11 16.62 -14.30
N GLN A 313 26.70 15.66 -13.58
CA GLN A 313 28.15 15.48 -13.51
C GLN A 313 28.74 15.07 -14.87
N GLU A 314 28.08 14.14 -15.56
CA GLU A 314 28.51 13.64 -16.87
C GLU A 314 28.18 14.62 -18.01
N ASN A 315 27.21 15.51 -17.80
CA ASN A 315 26.76 16.50 -18.78
C ASN A 315 26.66 17.91 -18.16
N PRO A 316 27.80 18.58 -17.88
CA PRO A 316 27.80 19.90 -17.24
C PRO A 316 27.02 20.98 -18.00
N ASP A 317 26.84 20.83 -19.31
CA ASP A 317 26.04 21.73 -20.16
C ASP A 317 24.53 21.68 -19.86
N LEU A 318 24.08 20.72 -19.05
CA LEU A 318 22.71 20.66 -18.53
C LEU A 318 22.53 21.50 -17.26
N ALA A 319 23.57 22.15 -16.72
CA ALA A 319 23.45 23.02 -15.55
C ALA A 319 22.36 24.08 -15.76
N GLY A 320 21.43 24.18 -14.80
CA GLY A 320 20.27 25.07 -14.88
C GLY A 320 19.10 24.54 -15.72
N LYS A 321 19.18 23.35 -16.32
CA LYS A 321 18.09 22.70 -17.07
C LYS A 321 17.38 21.64 -16.22
N ASP A 322 16.72 22.09 -15.15
CA ASP A 322 16.05 21.25 -14.16
C ASP A 322 15.15 20.17 -14.78
N GLU A 323 14.22 20.57 -15.65
CA GLU A 323 13.27 19.64 -16.28
C GLU A 323 13.93 18.55 -17.13
N GLU A 324 14.98 18.92 -17.88
CA GLU A 324 15.68 17.97 -18.73
C GLU A 324 16.45 16.93 -17.90
N ILE A 325 17.05 17.34 -16.79
CA ILE A 325 17.73 16.43 -15.85
C ILE A 325 16.71 15.54 -15.15
N TYR A 326 15.62 16.12 -14.65
CA TYR A 326 14.56 15.40 -13.95
C TYR A 326 13.97 14.28 -14.81
N GLN A 327 13.57 14.58 -16.06
CA GLN A 327 12.96 13.56 -16.92
C GLN A 327 13.95 12.46 -17.31
N ARG A 328 15.23 12.78 -17.53
CA ARG A 328 16.28 11.77 -17.78
C ARG A 328 16.50 10.89 -16.55
N ALA A 329 16.55 11.48 -15.35
CA ALA A 329 16.71 10.75 -14.09
C ALA A 329 15.50 9.86 -13.80
N ARG A 330 14.28 10.38 -13.95
CA ARG A 330 13.02 9.64 -13.83
C ARG A 330 13.01 8.43 -14.77
N ARG A 331 13.34 8.63 -16.04
CA ARG A 331 13.38 7.57 -17.05
C ARG A 331 14.36 6.44 -16.70
N ILE A 332 15.58 6.77 -16.27
CA ILE A 332 16.59 5.78 -15.87
C ILE A 332 16.14 5.04 -14.60
N THR A 333 15.65 5.76 -13.60
CA THR A 333 15.21 5.18 -12.33
C THR A 333 14.03 4.21 -12.52
N ILE A 334 13.08 4.57 -13.39
CA ILE A 334 11.97 3.68 -13.79
C ILE A 334 12.52 2.41 -14.45
N ALA A 335 13.50 2.52 -15.33
CA ALA A 335 14.10 1.37 -15.99
C ALA A 335 14.84 0.43 -15.01
N GLU A 336 15.58 1.01 -14.06
CA GLU A 336 16.21 0.24 -12.97
C GLU A 336 15.15 -0.47 -12.11
N TYR A 337 14.05 0.21 -11.78
CA TYR A 337 12.91 -0.39 -11.07
C TYR A 337 12.26 -1.53 -11.86
N GLN A 338 11.93 -1.33 -13.13
CA GLN A 338 11.36 -2.36 -14.00
C GLN A 338 12.26 -3.60 -14.10
N HIS A 339 13.57 -3.39 -14.24
CA HIS A 339 14.55 -4.47 -14.22
C HIS A 339 14.57 -5.22 -12.88
N VAL A 340 14.66 -4.52 -11.76
CA VAL A 340 14.64 -5.11 -10.41
C VAL A 340 13.36 -5.91 -10.17
N VAL A 341 12.19 -5.38 -10.57
CA VAL A 341 10.91 -6.07 -10.41
C VAL A 341 10.93 -7.41 -11.16
N PHE A 342 11.37 -7.43 -12.43
CA PHE A 342 11.28 -8.62 -13.27
C PHE A 342 12.38 -9.65 -13.06
N ASP A 343 13.60 -9.20 -12.83
CA ASP A 343 14.77 -10.08 -12.82
C ASP A 343 15.22 -10.47 -11.40
N GLU A 344 14.75 -9.76 -10.38
CA GLU A 344 15.10 -10.03 -8.98
C GLU A 344 13.88 -10.32 -8.08
N TYR A 345 12.87 -9.44 -8.06
CA TYR A 345 11.71 -9.58 -7.17
C TYR A 345 10.80 -10.73 -7.61
N LEU A 346 10.30 -10.74 -8.86
CA LEU A 346 9.39 -11.78 -9.33
C LEU A 346 10.00 -13.19 -9.16
N PRO A 347 11.26 -13.47 -9.53
CA PRO A 347 11.86 -14.78 -9.28
C PRO A 347 11.90 -15.18 -7.80
N ALA A 348 11.99 -14.22 -6.88
CA ALA A 348 11.90 -14.47 -5.44
C ALA A 348 10.45 -14.68 -4.97
N ALA A 349 9.50 -13.90 -5.49
CA ALA A 349 8.09 -13.91 -5.11
C ALA A 349 7.32 -15.11 -5.69
N ILE A 350 7.48 -15.44 -6.97
CA ILE A 350 6.74 -16.50 -7.67
C ILE A 350 7.59 -17.77 -7.93
N GLY A 351 8.90 -17.71 -7.69
CA GLY A 351 9.79 -18.88 -7.73
C GLY A 351 10.35 -19.25 -9.11
N PHE A 352 10.04 -18.49 -10.15
CA PHE A 352 10.63 -18.67 -11.48
C PHE A 352 10.88 -17.34 -12.19
N LYS A 353 11.75 -17.37 -13.19
CA LYS A 353 12.02 -16.22 -14.05
C LYS A 353 10.93 -16.07 -15.11
N MET A 354 10.49 -14.84 -15.32
CA MET A 354 9.59 -14.48 -16.40
C MET A 354 10.25 -14.81 -17.76
N SER A 355 9.43 -15.14 -18.76
CA SER A 355 9.92 -15.38 -20.13
C SER A 355 10.67 -14.14 -20.66
N PRO A 356 11.64 -14.27 -21.59
CA PRO A 356 12.28 -13.12 -22.21
C PRO A 356 11.27 -12.14 -22.81
N TYR A 357 11.58 -10.83 -22.79
CA TYR A 357 10.74 -9.83 -23.41
C TYR A 357 10.61 -10.06 -24.91
N SER A 358 9.37 -10.08 -25.41
CA SER A 358 9.03 -10.35 -26.80
C SER A 358 8.66 -9.11 -27.60
N GLY A 359 8.75 -7.91 -27.00
CA GLY A 359 8.34 -6.65 -27.61
C GLY A 359 7.00 -6.12 -27.09
N TYR A 360 6.76 -4.85 -27.37
CA TYR A 360 5.52 -4.14 -27.07
C TYR A 360 4.39 -4.63 -27.98
N ASP A 361 3.21 -4.86 -27.41
CA ASP A 361 1.98 -5.19 -28.13
C ASP A 361 0.88 -4.19 -27.76
N GLU A 362 0.48 -3.38 -28.75
CA GLU A 362 -0.55 -2.34 -28.60
C GLU A 362 -1.96 -2.90 -28.37
N ASN A 363 -2.18 -4.21 -28.53
CA ASN A 363 -3.48 -4.85 -28.30
C ASN A 363 -3.66 -5.34 -26.86
N ILE A 364 -2.61 -5.25 -26.03
CA ILE A 364 -2.67 -5.66 -24.63
C ILE A 364 -3.34 -4.57 -23.80
N TYR A 365 -4.46 -4.92 -23.19
CA TYR A 365 -5.19 -4.06 -22.26
C TYR A 365 -4.45 -4.02 -20.92
N VAL A 366 -3.86 -2.88 -20.56
CA VAL A 366 -2.90 -2.83 -19.44
C VAL A 366 -3.53 -2.53 -18.07
N ASP A 367 -4.80 -2.11 -18.00
CA ASP A 367 -5.49 -1.76 -16.75
C ASP A 367 -5.36 -2.86 -15.70
N THR A 368 -5.05 -2.50 -14.45
CA THR A 368 -4.85 -3.49 -13.39
C THR A 368 -6.09 -4.35 -13.15
N THR A 369 -5.93 -5.67 -13.04
CA THR A 369 -7.08 -6.55 -12.81
C THR A 369 -7.58 -6.52 -11.36
N THR A 370 -8.90 -6.62 -11.16
CA THR A 370 -9.50 -6.57 -9.83
C THR A 370 -9.08 -7.75 -8.95
N TYR A 371 -8.95 -8.95 -9.52
CA TYR A 371 -8.56 -10.16 -8.78
C TYR A 371 -7.07 -10.20 -8.46
N PHE A 372 -6.21 -9.52 -9.24
CA PHE A 372 -4.84 -9.23 -8.85
C PHE A 372 -4.81 -8.29 -7.63
N SER A 373 -5.44 -7.12 -7.72
CA SER A 373 -5.42 -6.08 -6.67
C SER A 373 -6.11 -6.53 -5.36
N THR A 374 -7.26 -7.19 -5.48
CA THR A 374 -8.13 -7.47 -4.32
C THR A 374 -7.88 -8.85 -3.69
N ALA A 375 -7.17 -9.76 -4.36
CA ALA A 375 -6.91 -11.10 -3.84
C ALA A 375 -5.45 -11.55 -4.02
N ALA A 376 -5.00 -11.77 -5.26
CA ALA A 376 -3.74 -12.49 -5.50
C ALA A 376 -2.50 -11.74 -4.99
N PHE A 377 -2.39 -10.43 -5.23
CA PHE A 377 -1.23 -9.65 -4.80
C PHE A 377 -1.30 -9.20 -3.33
N ARG A 378 -2.36 -9.60 -2.61
CA ARG A 378 -2.43 -9.47 -1.14
C ARG A 378 -1.69 -10.58 -0.41
N TYR A 379 -1.01 -11.48 -1.12
CA TYR A 379 -0.21 -12.56 -0.51
C TYR A 379 0.78 -12.02 0.54
N GLY A 380 1.25 -10.79 0.38
CA GLY A 380 2.11 -10.11 1.36
C GLY A 380 1.49 -10.04 2.75
N HIS A 381 0.17 -9.92 2.88
CA HIS A 381 -0.53 -9.91 4.18
C HIS A 381 -0.37 -11.23 4.96
N SER A 382 -0.19 -12.36 4.26
CA SER A 382 0.16 -13.65 4.87
C SER A 382 1.63 -13.70 5.32
N ASN A 383 2.50 -12.95 4.66
CA ASN A 383 3.95 -12.97 4.94
C ASN A 383 4.36 -11.97 6.05
N VAL A 384 3.62 -10.87 6.21
CA VAL A 384 3.89 -9.85 7.23
C VAL A 384 3.89 -10.43 8.64
N ARG A 385 4.95 -10.10 9.39
CA ARG A 385 5.07 -10.39 10.82
C ARG A 385 5.92 -9.36 11.56
N PRO A 386 5.75 -9.21 12.89
CA PRO A 386 6.71 -8.50 13.72
C PRO A 386 8.11 -9.13 13.61
N TYR A 387 9.13 -8.31 13.34
CA TYR A 387 10.51 -8.75 13.18
C TYR A 387 11.46 -7.92 14.04
N ASN A 388 12.64 -8.47 14.35
CA ASN A 388 13.56 -7.77 15.24
C ASN A 388 14.22 -6.57 14.55
N ILE A 389 14.31 -5.43 15.25
CA ILE A 389 15.21 -4.35 14.84
C ILE A 389 16.59 -4.56 15.48
N VAL A 390 17.61 -4.58 14.64
CA VAL A 390 19.00 -4.68 15.04
C VAL A 390 19.71 -3.35 14.82
N ASP A 391 20.60 -3.00 15.74
CA ASP A 391 21.61 -1.98 15.50
C ASP A 391 22.61 -2.56 14.50
N GLY A 392 22.66 -2.00 13.30
CA GLY A 392 23.53 -2.47 12.25
C GLY A 392 25.02 -2.27 12.54
N CYS A 393 25.37 -1.48 13.55
CA CYS A 393 26.74 -1.22 13.97
C CYS A 393 27.25 -2.23 15.00
N THR A 394 26.43 -2.56 15.98
CA THR A 394 26.82 -3.45 17.08
C THR A 394 26.32 -4.88 16.88
N GLY A 395 25.28 -5.06 16.06
CA GLY A 395 24.54 -6.32 15.92
C GLY A 395 23.57 -6.59 17.07
N GLU A 396 23.46 -5.69 18.05
CA GLU A 396 22.57 -5.84 19.20
C GLU A 396 21.13 -5.49 18.82
N LEU A 397 20.17 -6.03 19.58
CA LEU A 397 18.76 -5.71 19.40
C LEU A 397 18.45 -4.31 19.93
N ILE A 398 17.68 -3.53 19.17
CA ILE A 398 17.18 -2.23 19.61
C ILE A 398 15.80 -2.43 20.26
N ALA A 399 15.69 -2.02 21.53
CA ALA A 399 14.41 -1.97 22.23
C ALA A 399 13.65 -0.71 21.81
N LEU A 400 12.56 -0.89 21.07
CA LEU A 400 11.71 0.21 20.61
C LEU A 400 10.69 0.65 21.66
N HIS A 401 10.49 -0.15 22.71
CA HIS A 401 9.57 0.14 23.82
C HIS A 401 10.26 -0.01 25.20
N PRO A 402 11.30 0.76 25.51
CA PRO A 402 12.05 0.61 26.76
C PRO A 402 11.20 0.84 28.02
N ASP A 403 10.12 1.60 27.91
CA ASP A 403 9.23 1.97 29.03
C ASP A 403 8.03 1.03 29.22
N TYR A 404 7.81 0.09 28.28
CA TYR A 404 6.71 -0.89 28.33
C TYR A 404 7.30 -2.28 28.58
N LEU A 405 7.64 -2.57 29.84
CA LEU A 405 8.20 -3.87 30.25
C LEU A 405 7.24 -4.67 31.14
N PRO A 406 6.14 -5.26 30.61
CA PRO A 406 5.61 -6.48 31.21
C PRO A 406 6.70 -7.57 31.20
N GLN A 407 6.76 -8.39 32.26
CA GLN A 407 7.73 -9.49 32.43
C GLN A 407 7.81 -10.49 31.25
N ASN A 408 6.83 -10.47 30.33
CA ASN A 408 6.74 -11.35 29.16
C ASN A 408 6.64 -10.61 27.81
N SER A 409 6.90 -9.30 27.78
CA SER A 409 6.96 -8.55 26.51
C SER A 409 8.27 -8.83 25.78
N HIS A 410 8.22 -8.99 24.44
CA HIS A 410 9.40 -8.95 23.59
C HIS A 410 9.53 -7.51 23.04
N PRO A 411 10.24 -6.60 23.74
CA PRO A 411 10.29 -5.18 23.40
C PRO A 411 10.95 -4.84 22.04
N ASN A 412 11.36 -5.86 21.27
CA ASN A 412 12.25 -5.73 20.12
C ASN A 412 11.66 -6.21 18.78
N ARG A 413 10.51 -6.92 18.78
CA ARG A 413 9.85 -7.36 17.53
C ARG A 413 8.82 -6.33 17.09
N PHE A 414 9.00 -5.82 15.88
CA PHE A 414 8.36 -4.63 15.37
C PHE A 414 7.63 -4.93 14.06
N PHE A 415 6.33 -4.69 14.05
CA PHE A 415 5.58 -4.39 12.85
C PHE A 415 4.74 -3.18 13.18
N TYR A 416 4.98 -2.07 12.48
CA TYR A 416 4.34 -0.79 12.78
C TYR A 416 3.59 -0.31 11.57
N VAL A 417 2.28 -0.50 11.64
CA VAL A 417 1.36 0.23 10.79
C VAL A 417 1.43 1.68 11.24
N GLY A 418 1.74 2.59 10.32
CA GLY A 418 1.70 4.05 10.41
C GLY A 418 0.28 4.58 10.57
N ARG A 419 -0.46 3.93 11.45
CA ARG A 419 -1.76 4.28 11.98
C ARG A 419 -1.52 4.50 13.47
N SER A 420 -0.81 5.58 13.82
CA SER A 420 -0.55 5.93 15.22
C SER A 420 -1.88 6.03 15.94
N ILE A 421 -1.97 5.29 17.04
CA ILE A 421 -2.99 5.51 18.03
C ILE A 421 -2.32 6.44 19.03
N GLY A 422 -2.99 7.53 19.38
CA GLY A 422 -2.84 8.01 20.75
C GLY A 422 -3.32 6.89 21.65
N VAL A 423 -2.43 5.97 22.00
CA VAL A 423 -2.74 4.87 22.90
C VAL A 423 -3.11 5.55 24.20
N GLU A 424 -4.33 5.31 24.68
CA GLU A 424 -4.61 5.71 26.04
C GLU A 424 -3.64 4.91 26.93
N PRO A 425 -2.89 5.59 27.81
CA PRO A 425 -1.97 4.92 28.69
C PRO A 425 -2.72 3.86 29.51
N PRO A 426 -2.12 2.69 29.78
CA PRO A 426 -2.77 1.65 30.56
C PRO A 426 -3.36 2.21 31.86
N PRO A 427 -4.52 1.71 32.35
CA PRO A 427 -5.05 2.14 33.63
C PRO A 427 -3.99 1.97 34.73
N ASN A 428 -3.66 3.06 35.43
CA ASN A 428 -2.58 3.17 36.43
C ASN A 428 -1.15 3.34 35.88
N SER A 429 -0.97 3.54 34.57
CA SER A 429 0.29 3.98 33.98
C SER A 429 0.53 5.47 34.28
N GLN A 430 1.79 5.86 34.49
CA GLN A 430 2.20 7.26 34.60
C GLN A 430 2.42 7.93 33.24
N LEU A 431 2.29 7.19 32.13
CA LEU A 431 2.46 7.70 30.77
C LEU A 431 1.24 8.54 30.36
N THR A 432 1.43 9.56 29.53
CA THR A 432 0.36 10.31 28.84
C THR A 432 0.24 9.84 27.40
N ARG A 433 -0.86 10.22 26.74
CA ARG A 433 -1.11 9.96 25.32
C ARG A 433 0.00 10.54 24.42
N GLU A 434 0.52 11.73 24.74
CA GLU A 434 1.67 12.31 24.03
C GLU A 434 2.97 11.53 24.27
N GLN A 435 3.12 10.88 25.43
CA GLN A 435 4.26 10.00 25.72
C GLN A 435 4.21 8.68 24.92
N LEU A 436 3.04 8.31 24.41
CA LEU A 436 2.79 7.11 23.60
C LEU A 436 2.63 7.42 22.10
N ASP A 437 3.08 8.59 21.63
CA ASP A 437 3.11 8.90 20.20
C ASP A 437 4.00 7.90 19.42
N TYR A 438 3.49 7.33 18.33
CA TYR A 438 4.22 6.39 17.48
C TYR A 438 4.49 6.91 16.07
N THR A 439 4.47 8.22 15.81
CA THR A 439 4.76 8.80 14.48
C THR A 439 5.92 8.10 13.73
N PRO A 440 5.85 7.95 12.39
CA PRO A 440 6.92 7.33 11.61
C PRO A 440 8.31 7.90 11.94
N ALA A 441 8.43 9.23 12.03
CA ALA A 441 9.66 9.91 12.40
C ALA A 441 10.19 9.45 13.77
N ARG A 442 9.34 9.37 14.81
CA ARG A 442 9.72 8.87 16.13
C ARG A 442 10.17 7.41 16.08
N MET A 443 9.49 6.56 15.33
CA MET A 443 9.88 5.16 15.20
C MET A 443 11.23 4.99 14.50
N ILE A 444 11.51 5.79 13.46
CA ILE A 444 12.85 5.84 12.85
C ILE A 444 13.88 6.30 13.89
N ALA A 445 13.58 7.36 14.63
CA ALA A 445 14.48 7.88 15.65
C ALA A 445 14.80 6.84 16.75
N LEU A 446 13.78 6.13 17.26
CA LEU A 446 13.96 5.05 18.23
C LEU A 446 14.79 3.89 17.67
N ALA A 447 14.66 3.59 16.38
CA ALA A 447 15.46 2.58 15.70
C ALA A 447 16.93 3.01 15.44
N SER A 448 17.33 4.24 15.82
CA SER A 448 18.66 4.75 15.51
C SER A 448 19.79 4.02 16.24
N GLY A 449 19.58 3.58 17.47
CA GLY A 449 20.64 2.94 18.27
C GLY A 449 21.91 3.80 18.26
N THR A 450 23.04 3.20 17.87
CA THR A 450 24.34 3.88 17.68
C THR A 450 24.56 4.44 16.26
N GLY A 451 23.62 4.20 15.34
CA GLY A 451 23.68 4.58 13.93
C GLY A 451 22.49 5.44 13.49
N ASN A 452 22.05 5.26 12.24
CA ASN A 452 20.87 5.91 11.67
C ASN A 452 19.71 4.91 11.64
N GLY A 453 18.53 5.32 12.12
CA GLY A 453 17.35 4.45 12.20
C GLY A 453 16.88 3.88 10.86
N VAL A 454 17.01 4.65 9.78
CA VAL A 454 16.71 4.18 8.42
C VAL A 454 17.59 3.00 8.07
N ASP A 455 18.91 3.17 8.25
CA ASP A 455 19.89 2.15 7.88
C ASP A 455 19.74 0.90 8.75
N ASN A 456 19.44 1.06 10.05
CA ASN A 456 19.16 -0.06 10.96
C ASN A 456 17.89 -0.82 10.56
N ILE A 457 16.81 -0.12 10.19
CA ILE A 457 15.58 -0.77 9.73
C ILE A 457 15.83 -1.51 8.41
N VAL A 458 16.56 -0.92 7.46
CA VAL A 458 16.94 -1.59 6.21
C VAL A 458 17.76 -2.85 6.48
N ALA A 459 18.83 -2.74 7.30
CA ALA A 459 19.64 -3.89 7.68
C ALA A 459 18.80 -5.00 8.35
N SER A 460 17.83 -4.61 9.18
CA SER A 460 16.91 -5.54 9.84
C SER A 460 15.97 -6.24 8.85
N MET A 461 15.35 -5.50 7.93
CA MET A 461 14.48 -6.07 6.89
C MET A 461 15.21 -7.06 5.98
N LEU A 462 16.50 -6.82 5.73
CA LEU A 462 17.34 -7.70 4.93
C LEU A 462 17.72 -8.98 5.68
N ARG A 463 17.92 -8.92 7.00
CA ARG A 463 18.33 -10.06 7.84
C ARG A 463 17.18 -10.99 8.20
N GLU A 464 16.02 -10.42 8.51
CA GLU A 464 14.89 -11.16 9.08
C GLU A 464 14.06 -11.84 7.99
N PRO A 465 13.67 -13.13 8.17
CA PRO A 465 12.82 -13.80 7.22
C PRO A 465 11.39 -13.27 7.34
N THR A 466 10.58 -13.50 6.32
CA THR A 466 9.12 -13.30 6.36
C THR A 466 8.40 -14.60 6.75
N ALA A 467 7.10 -14.53 7.08
CA ALA A 467 6.30 -15.73 7.38
C ALA A 467 6.14 -16.61 6.13
N GLU A 468 5.95 -17.91 6.34
CA GLU A 468 5.56 -18.81 5.27
C GLU A 468 4.21 -18.38 4.71
N PHE A 469 4.01 -18.53 3.40
CA PHE A 469 2.71 -18.23 2.82
C PHE A 469 1.72 -19.34 3.15
N ASP A 470 0.64 -18.98 3.85
CA ASP A 470 -0.53 -19.81 4.15
C ASP A 470 -1.73 -18.93 4.61
N LEU A 471 -2.79 -19.57 5.12
CA LEU A 471 -3.95 -18.88 5.68
C LEU A 471 -3.72 -18.27 7.07
N MET A 472 -2.58 -18.51 7.72
CA MET A 472 -2.30 -17.97 9.05
C MET A 472 -1.84 -16.51 8.92
N ILE A 473 -2.73 -15.59 9.24
CA ILE A 473 -2.43 -14.16 9.21
C ILE A 473 -2.05 -13.69 10.61
N SER A 474 -0.94 -12.96 10.72
CA SER A 474 -0.44 -12.47 12.01
C SER A 474 -1.49 -11.65 12.76
N ASN A 475 -1.53 -11.82 14.08
CA ASN A 475 -2.37 -11.00 14.97
C ASN A 475 -2.07 -9.50 14.86
N ALA A 476 -0.87 -9.13 14.42
CA ALA A 476 -0.51 -7.73 14.16
C ALA A 476 -1.35 -7.09 13.04
N LEU A 477 -1.90 -7.90 12.13
CA LEU A 477 -2.80 -7.46 11.05
C LEU A 477 -4.28 -7.76 11.34
N ARG A 478 -4.57 -8.82 12.11
CA ARG A 478 -5.95 -9.24 12.43
C ARG A 478 -6.56 -8.54 13.64
N HIS A 479 -5.73 -7.97 14.52
CA HIS A 479 -6.16 -7.31 15.75
C HIS A 479 -5.62 -5.89 15.81
N MET A 480 -5.71 -5.18 14.69
CA MET A 480 -5.33 -3.79 14.64
C MET A 480 -6.27 -2.94 15.52
N PRO A 481 -5.75 -1.84 16.08
CA PRO A 481 -6.53 -0.87 16.86
C PRO A 481 -7.81 -0.43 16.15
N GLY A 482 -8.88 -0.18 16.92
CA GLY A 482 -10.17 0.27 16.37
C GLY A 482 -11.07 -0.82 15.78
N ILE A 483 -10.88 -2.09 16.19
CA ILE A 483 -11.62 -3.25 15.65
C ILE A 483 -11.34 -3.43 14.15
N ILE A 484 -10.05 -3.47 13.78
CA ILE A 484 -9.64 -3.71 12.40
C ILE A 484 -9.01 -5.09 12.30
N ASP A 485 -9.59 -5.92 11.45
CA ASP A 485 -9.01 -7.19 10.98
C ASP A 485 -8.76 -7.06 9.48
N LEU A 486 -7.48 -6.96 9.09
CA LEU A 486 -7.14 -6.76 7.68
C LEU A 486 -7.61 -7.91 6.80
N PHE A 487 -7.53 -9.15 7.29
CA PHE A 487 -7.93 -10.30 6.49
C PHE A 487 -9.45 -10.36 6.32
N ALA A 488 -10.21 -10.06 7.37
CA ALA A 488 -11.66 -9.89 7.25
C ALA A 488 -12.03 -8.76 6.26
N ILE A 489 -11.28 -7.65 6.29
CA ILE A 489 -11.41 -6.54 5.34
C ILE A 489 -11.06 -6.99 3.91
N ASP A 490 -10.02 -7.80 3.71
CA ASP A 490 -9.64 -8.31 2.40
C ASP A 490 -10.75 -9.18 1.80
N ILE A 491 -11.31 -10.10 2.59
CA ILE A 491 -12.45 -10.92 2.19
C ILE A 491 -13.66 -10.04 1.84
N ALA A 492 -14.01 -9.12 2.72
CA ALA A 492 -15.14 -8.21 2.49
C ALA A 492 -14.92 -7.31 1.26
N ARG A 493 -13.69 -6.83 1.04
CA ARG A 493 -13.33 -6.04 -0.14
C ARG A 493 -13.47 -6.86 -1.41
N GLY A 494 -13.11 -8.14 -1.40
CA GLY A 494 -13.35 -9.08 -2.50
C GLY A 494 -14.82 -9.13 -2.90
N ARG A 495 -15.71 -9.26 -1.90
CA ARG A 495 -17.17 -9.28 -2.14
C ARG A 495 -17.71 -7.93 -2.62
N LEU A 496 -17.26 -6.83 -2.02
CA LEU A 496 -17.65 -5.46 -2.42
C LEU A 496 -17.14 -5.07 -3.81
N ASN A 497 -16.01 -5.64 -4.21
CA ASN A 497 -15.50 -5.50 -5.57
C ASN A 497 -16.11 -6.53 -6.52
N GLY A 498 -17.01 -7.40 -6.06
CA GLY A 498 -17.72 -8.37 -6.89
C GLY A 498 -16.79 -9.39 -7.54
N LEU A 499 -15.76 -9.86 -6.82
CA LEU A 499 -14.91 -10.95 -7.32
C LEU A 499 -15.72 -12.26 -7.37
N GLN A 500 -15.40 -13.09 -8.36
CA GLN A 500 -15.98 -14.42 -8.50
C GLN A 500 -15.52 -15.35 -7.37
N PRO A 501 -16.23 -16.46 -7.11
CA PRO A 501 -15.75 -17.49 -6.20
C PRO A 501 -14.40 -18.07 -6.65
N TYR A 502 -13.60 -18.53 -5.69
CA TYR A 502 -12.27 -19.08 -5.91
C TYR A 502 -12.22 -20.13 -7.04
N ASN A 503 -13.19 -21.06 -7.11
CA ASN A 503 -13.17 -22.12 -8.11
C ASN A 503 -13.21 -21.60 -9.55
N VAL A 504 -13.79 -20.42 -9.78
CA VAL A 504 -13.81 -19.78 -11.11
C VAL A 504 -12.39 -19.36 -11.52
N TYR A 505 -11.65 -18.71 -10.61
CA TYR A 505 -10.24 -18.36 -10.85
C TYR A 505 -9.35 -19.58 -10.94
N ARG A 506 -9.55 -20.56 -10.06
CA ARG A 506 -8.82 -21.83 -10.10
C ARG A 506 -9.02 -22.54 -11.44
N THR A 507 -10.23 -22.56 -11.98
CA THR A 507 -10.52 -23.16 -13.29
C THR A 507 -9.66 -22.58 -14.40
N ALA A 508 -9.42 -21.26 -14.37
CA ALA A 508 -8.60 -20.59 -15.37
C ALA A 508 -7.10 -20.67 -15.11
N TYR A 509 -6.67 -20.52 -13.86
CA TYR A 509 -5.27 -20.29 -13.52
C TYR A 509 -4.57 -21.50 -12.89
N HIS A 510 -5.30 -22.49 -12.43
CA HIS A 510 -4.71 -23.69 -11.84
C HIS A 510 -4.55 -24.80 -12.89
N PRO A 511 -3.39 -25.49 -12.98
CA PRO A 511 -3.19 -26.56 -13.96
C PRO A 511 -4.17 -27.74 -13.86
N ALA A 512 -4.68 -28.02 -12.65
CA ALA A 512 -5.71 -29.04 -12.43
C ALA A 512 -7.15 -28.56 -12.71
N GLY A 513 -7.35 -27.27 -13.03
CA GLY A 513 -8.62 -26.69 -13.41
C GLY A 513 -9.71 -26.75 -12.33
N ASP A 514 -10.96 -26.84 -12.79
CA ASP A 514 -12.19 -26.87 -11.98
C ASP A 514 -12.19 -28.01 -10.96
N LEU A 515 -12.52 -27.70 -9.70
CA LEU A 515 -12.64 -28.67 -8.61
C LEU A 515 -13.69 -29.76 -8.89
N TYR A 516 -14.77 -29.46 -9.62
CA TYR A 516 -15.81 -30.45 -9.94
C TYR A 516 -15.40 -31.43 -11.06
N ASN A 517 -14.24 -31.25 -11.67
CA ASN A 517 -13.64 -32.31 -12.49
C ASN A 517 -13.07 -33.45 -11.63
N ASN A 518 -12.93 -33.25 -10.32
CA ASN A 518 -12.52 -34.30 -9.40
C ASN A 518 -13.72 -35.20 -9.06
N PRO A 519 -13.62 -36.53 -9.22
CA PRO A 519 -14.70 -37.47 -8.89
C PRO A 519 -15.16 -37.46 -7.43
N ALA A 520 -14.34 -36.92 -6.51
CA ALA A 520 -14.73 -36.70 -5.12
C ALA A 520 -15.81 -35.61 -4.96
N CYS A 521 -16.02 -34.78 -5.99
CA CYS A 521 -16.91 -33.63 -5.97
C CYS A 521 -18.13 -33.82 -6.87
N ASP A 522 -19.30 -33.60 -6.28
CA ASP A 522 -20.57 -33.63 -7.00
C ASP A 522 -21.24 -32.26 -6.93
N ILE A 523 -21.22 -31.57 -8.08
CA ILE A 523 -21.85 -30.25 -8.23
C ILE A 523 -23.35 -30.28 -7.90
N ASN A 524 -24.00 -31.44 -8.03
CA ASN A 524 -25.44 -31.60 -7.78
C ASN A 524 -25.76 -31.96 -6.33
N ALA A 525 -24.76 -32.27 -5.50
CA ALA A 525 -24.98 -32.54 -4.09
C ALA A 525 -25.47 -31.28 -3.36
N ALA A 526 -26.15 -31.41 -2.22
CA ALA A 526 -26.55 -30.26 -1.42
C ALA A 526 -25.35 -29.58 -0.73
N GLU A 527 -24.39 -30.37 -0.26
CA GLU A 527 -23.12 -29.95 0.31
C GLU A 527 -22.01 -30.81 -0.29
N ASP A 528 -20.83 -30.23 -0.49
CA ASP A 528 -19.65 -30.96 -0.93
C ASP A 528 -19.03 -31.72 0.25
N PRO A 529 -18.54 -32.95 0.04
CA PRO A 529 -17.85 -33.71 1.06
C PRO A 529 -16.48 -33.08 1.36
N VAL A 530 -15.90 -33.35 2.54
CA VAL A 530 -14.62 -32.76 2.96
C VAL A 530 -13.49 -33.08 1.98
N GLU A 531 -13.58 -34.23 1.31
CA GLU A 531 -12.67 -34.69 0.27
C GLU A 531 -12.54 -33.67 -0.88
N CYS A 532 -13.57 -32.88 -1.19
CA CYS A 532 -13.48 -31.78 -2.15
C CYS A 532 -12.57 -30.65 -1.70
N PHE A 533 -12.66 -30.30 -0.42
CA PHE A 533 -11.84 -29.24 0.17
C PHE A 533 -10.40 -29.73 0.37
N SER A 534 -10.19 -31.04 0.58
CA SER A 534 -8.87 -31.66 0.59
C SER A 534 -8.15 -31.65 -0.77
N VAL A 535 -8.84 -31.32 -1.87
CA VAL A 535 -8.18 -31.06 -3.17
C VAL A 535 -7.51 -29.68 -3.20
N ILE A 536 -7.97 -28.75 -2.36
CA ILE A 536 -7.42 -27.40 -2.25
C ILE A 536 -6.19 -27.41 -1.34
N THR A 537 -6.28 -28.09 -0.19
CA THR A 537 -5.25 -28.08 0.85
C THR A 537 -5.01 -29.45 1.46
N SER A 538 -3.73 -29.76 1.70
CA SER A 538 -3.29 -30.96 2.43
C SER A 538 -3.51 -30.84 3.94
N ASN A 539 -3.79 -29.65 4.46
CA ASN A 539 -4.10 -29.45 5.86
C ASN A 539 -5.55 -29.88 6.16
N ALA A 540 -5.71 -31.05 6.78
CA ALA A 540 -7.02 -31.63 7.08
C ALA A 540 -7.92 -30.72 7.94
N SER A 541 -7.34 -29.94 8.87
CA SER A 541 -8.10 -28.99 9.69
C SER A 541 -8.62 -27.82 8.87
N VAL A 542 -7.79 -27.28 7.96
CA VAL A 542 -8.22 -26.20 7.05
C VAL A 542 -9.29 -26.72 6.10
N ALA A 543 -9.12 -27.91 5.51
CA ALA A 543 -10.14 -28.52 4.64
C ALA A 543 -11.48 -28.72 5.37
N ALA A 544 -11.45 -29.22 6.61
CA ALA A 544 -12.65 -29.37 7.43
C ALA A 544 -13.30 -28.04 7.78
N ASN A 545 -12.51 -27.00 8.12
CA ASN A 545 -13.04 -25.67 8.43
C ASN A 545 -13.63 -24.99 7.18
N LEU A 546 -13.01 -25.13 6.01
CA LEU A 546 -13.56 -24.65 4.74
C LEU A 546 -14.88 -25.34 4.41
N GLN A 547 -14.95 -26.68 4.57
CA GLN A 547 -16.19 -27.44 4.39
C GLN A 547 -17.27 -26.97 5.35
N TYR A 548 -16.92 -26.80 6.62
CA TYR A 548 -17.84 -26.35 7.66
C TYR A 548 -18.43 -24.97 7.33
N LEU A 549 -17.58 -24.02 6.92
CA LEU A 549 -17.93 -22.64 6.60
C LEU A 549 -18.75 -22.53 5.32
N TYR A 550 -18.21 -23.02 4.20
CA TYR A 550 -18.74 -22.71 2.87
C TYR A 550 -19.74 -23.73 2.36
N LYS A 551 -19.70 -24.98 2.85
CA LYS A 551 -20.49 -26.14 2.38
C LYS A 551 -20.24 -26.56 0.93
N LYS A 552 -19.92 -25.62 0.04
CA LYS A 552 -19.65 -25.81 -1.38
C LYS A 552 -18.37 -25.10 -1.80
N VAL A 553 -17.54 -25.74 -2.62
CA VAL A 553 -16.30 -25.13 -3.13
C VAL A 553 -16.53 -23.93 -4.03
N ASN A 554 -17.71 -23.87 -4.67
CA ASN A 554 -18.16 -22.74 -5.50
C ASN A 554 -18.61 -21.51 -4.69
N PHE A 555 -18.57 -21.54 -3.36
CA PHE A 555 -18.88 -20.38 -2.53
C PHE A 555 -17.65 -19.82 -1.80
N ILE A 556 -16.49 -20.46 -1.95
CA ILE A 556 -15.25 -20.02 -1.29
C ILE A 556 -14.84 -18.67 -1.85
N ASP A 557 -14.63 -17.69 -0.96
CA ASP A 557 -14.09 -16.38 -1.32
C ASP A 557 -12.72 -16.55 -1.99
N PRO A 558 -12.42 -15.78 -3.06
CA PRO A 558 -11.22 -15.97 -3.87
C PRO A 558 -9.93 -15.92 -3.06
N ILE A 559 -9.76 -14.92 -2.20
CA ILE A 559 -8.56 -14.79 -1.35
C ILE A 559 -8.42 -15.97 -0.38
N VAL A 560 -9.54 -16.46 0.17
CA VAL A 560 -9.53 -17.59 1.12
C VAL A 560 -9.09 -18.87 0.42
N GLY A 561 -9.68 -19.17 -0.74
CA GLY A 561 -9.31 -20.35 -1.51
C GLY A 561 -7.89 -20.28 -2.05
N MET A 562 -7.44 -19.10 -2.50
CA MET A 562 -6.07 -18.86 -2.95
C MET A 562 -5.04 -19.02 -1.83
N PHE A 563 -5.34 -18.59 -0.61
CA PHE A 563 -4.42 -18.73 0.54
C PHE A 563 -4.45 -20.14 1.14
N ALA A 564 -5.57 -20.85 1.00
CA ALA A 564 -5.68 -22.25 1.38
C ALA A 564 -4.92 -23.18 0.42
N GLU A 565 -4.80 -22.79 -0.85
CA GLU A 565 -4.25 -23.62 -1.90
C GLU A 565 -2.83 -24.10 -1.59
N ASP A 566 -2.59 -25.40 -1.70
CA ASP A 566 -1.26 -25.96 -1.52
C ASP A 566 -0.28 -25.44 -2.59
N LYS A 567 0.94 -25.18 -2.15
CA LYS A 567 2.08 -24.92 -3.05
C LYS A 567 2.38 -26.15 -3.91
N GLN A 568 2.79 -25.93 -5.17
CA GLN A 568 3.16 -27.04 -6.07
C GLN A 568 4.36 -27.87 -5.57
N ALA A 569 5.26 -27.24 -4.81
CA ALA A 569 6.40 -27.87 -4.18
C ALA A 569 6.78 -27.10 -2.92
N SER A 570 7.53 -27.72 -2.00
CA SER A 570 8.05 -27.06 -0.80
C SER A 570 9.00 -25.89 -1.10
N THR A 571 9.52 -25.80 -2.33
CA THR A 571 10.39 -24.71 -2.78
C THR A 571 9.63 -23.60 -3.52
N SER A 572 8.35 -23.81 -3.83
CA SER A 572 7.51 -22.77 -4.47
C SER A 572 7.09 -21.76 -3.40
N PRO A 573 7.30 -20.44 -3.61
CA PRO A 573 6.95 -19.46 -2.58
C PRO A 573 5.44 -19.19 -2.48
N LEU A 574 4.69 -19.46 -3.55
CA LEU A 574 3.26 -19.19 -3.69
C LEU A 574 2.55 -20.37 -4.40
N PRO A 575 1.24 -20.53 -4.17
CA PRO A 575 0.46 -21.57 -4.82
C PRO A 575 0.15 -21.22 -6.29
N PRO A 576 -0.15 -22.23 -7.13
CA PRO A 576 -0.29 -22.08 -8.58
C PRO A 576 -1.29 -21.02 -9.05
N THR A 577 -2.45 -20.91 -8.42
CA THR A 577 -3.50 -19.95 -8.82
C THR A 577 -3.00 -18.51 -8.66
N ILE A 578 -2.47 -18.15 -7.48
CA ILE A 578 -1.86 -16.83 -7.24
C ILE A 578 -0.71 -16.62 -8.23
N THR A 579 0.19 -17.59 -8.31
CA THR A 579 1.40 -17.53 -9.15
C THR A 579 1.08 -17.21 -10.61
N ASN A 580 0.04 -17.84 -11.17
CA ASN A 580 -0.35 -17.62 -12.56
C ASN A 580 -1.11 -16.30 -12.77
N ILE A 581 -1.90 -15.83 -11.79
CA ILE A 581 -2.48 -14.48 -11.81
C ILE A 581 -1.38 -13.42 -11.79
N LEU A 582 -0.39 -13.56 -10.91
CA LEU A 582 0.74 -12.62 -10.86
C LEU A 582 1.52 -12.64 -12.17
N ARG A 583 1.83 -13.84 -12.70
CA ARG A 583 2.53 -13.97 -13.99
C ARG A 583 1.79 -13.22 -15.11
N GLU A 584 0.49 -13.44 -15.24
CA GLU A 584 -0.32 -12.79 -16.26
C GLU A 584 -0.35 -11.27 -16.10
N GLU A 585 -0.59 -10.77 -14.87
CA GLU A 585 -0.65 -9.34 -14.61
C GLU A 585 0.67 -8.64 -14.92
N PHE A 586 1.80 -9.22 -14.48
CA PHE A 586 3.11 -8.66 -14.76
C PHE A 586 3.49 -8.78 -16.26
N GLU A 587 3.22 -9.91 -16.93
CA GLU A 587 3.43 -10.03 -18.39
C GLU A 587 2.69 -8.92 -19.15
N LYS A 588 1.45 -8.64 -18.75
CA LYS A 588 0.63 -7.55 -19.28
C LYS A 588 1.26 -6.18 -19.05
N LYS A 589 1.82 -5.91 -17.86
CA LYS A 589 2.50 -4.63 -17.57
C LYS A 589 3.75 -4.42 -18.40
N ARG A 590 4.48 -5.48 -18.71
CA ARG A 590 5.69 -5.41 -19.52
C ARG A 590 5.39 -5.29 -21.02
N MET A 591 4.47 -6.11 -21.52
CA MET A 591 4.19 -6.17 -22.96
C MET A 591 3.24 -5.06 -23.42
N GLY A 592 2.36 -4.58 -22.55
CA GLY A 592 1.46 -3.45 -22.82
C GLY A 592 2.06 -2.07 -22.57
N ASP A 593 3.34 -1.97 -22.22
CA ASP A 593 4.03 -0.71 -21.92
C ASP A 593 4.98 -0.32 -23.06
N ARG A 594 4.62 0.72 -23.82
CA ARG A 594 5.43 1.28 -24.90
C ARG A 594 6.77 1.83 -24.39
N PHE A 595 6.80 2.27 -23.14
CA PHE A 595 7.97 2.81 -22.46
C PHE A 595 8.71 1.75 -21.63
N TRP A 596 8.47 0.45 -21.87
CA TRP A 596 9.25 -0.63 -21.26
C TRP A 596 10.73 -0.49 -21.59
N TYR A 597 11.61 -0.62 -20.60
CA TYR A 597 13.03 -0.29 -20.77
C TYR A 597 13.77 -1.15 -21.81
N GLU A 598 13.35 -2.39 -22.05
CA GLU A 598 13.93 -3.26 -23.09
C GLU A 598 13.36 -2.99 -24.50
N GLY A 599 12.43 -2.05 -24.62
CA GLY A 599 11.84 -1.61 -25.89
C GLY A 599 12.72 -0.58 -26.60
N ASN A 600 12.08 0.43 -27.20
CA ASN A 600 12.77 1.47 -27.98
C ASN A 600 13.24 2.66 -27.13
N GLU A 601 13.14 2.57 -25.80
CA GLU A 601 13.55 3.64 -24.90
C GLU A 601 15.07 3.80 -24.85
N PHE A 602 15.80 2.70 -24.76
CA PHE A 602 17.24 2.73 -24.51
C PHE A 602 18.01 2.03 -25.63
N THR A 603 19.23 2.47 -25.87
CA THR A 603 20.20 1.75 -26.70
C THR A 603 20.58 0.42 -26.04
N ALA A 604 21.14 -0.52 -26.81
CA ALA A 604 21.55 -1.82 -26.26
C ALA A 604 22.60 -1.67 -25.14
N GLU A 605 23.50 -0.69 -25.25
CA GLU A 605 24.52 -0.37 -24.25
C GLU A 605 23.92 0.23 -22.97
N GLU A 606 22.92 1.09 -23.11
CA GLU A 606 22.16 1.62 -21.97
C GLU A 606 21.37 0.52 -21.27
N ILE A 607 20.69 -0.36 -22.02
CA ILE A 607 19.99 -1.53 -21.46
C ILE A 607 20.96 -2.43 -20.70
N ALA A 608 22.16 -2.69 -21.25
CA ALA A 608 23.18 -3.47 -20.56
C ALA A 608 23.66 -2.80 -19.27
N THR A 609 23.72 -1.46 -19.24
CA THR A 609 24.06 -0.69 -18.05
C THR A 609 22.95 -0.76 -17.00
N ILE A 610 21.68 -0.65 -17.41
CA ILE A 610 20.51 -0.75 -16.54
C ILE A 610 20.45 -2.16 -15.91
N LYS A 611 20.62 -3.21 -16.70
CA LYS A 611 20.65 -4.61 -16.23
C LYS A 611 21.85 -4.96 -15.35
N ALA A 612 22.85 -4.08 -15.26
CA ALA A 612 23.97 -4.23 -14.35
C ALA A 612 23.70 -3.58 -12.98
N VAL A 613 22.57 -2.89 -12.81
CA VAL A 613 22.14 -2.28 -11.55
C VAL A 613 21.15 -3.21 -10.86
N SER A 614 21.61 -3.80 -9.75
CA SER A 614 20.82 -4.66 -8.88
C SER A 614 20.18 -3.89 -7.73
N MET A 615 19.12 -4.45 -7.14
CA MET A 615 18.53 -3.91 -5.91
C MET A 615 19.56 -3.81 -4.79
N LYS A 616 20.52 -4.73 -4.73
CA LYS A 616 21.68 -4.64 -3.82
C LYS A 616 22.43 -3.31 -4.00
N GLN A 617 22.80 -2.97 -5.23
CA GLN A 617 23.54 -1.73 -5.51
C GLN A 617 22.70 -0.49 -5.22
N ILE A 618 21.40 -0.53 -5.50
CA ILE A 618 20.48 0.56 -5.15
C ILE A 618 20.46 0.76 -3.63
N ILE A 619 20.37 -0.31 -2.83
CA ILE A 619 20.42 -0.19 -1.36
C ILE A 619 21.77 0.37 -0.90
N GLU A 620 22.88 -0.19 -1.39
CA GLU A 620 24.24 0.22 -0.97
C GLU A 620 24.59 1.66 -1.40
N ARG A 621 24.03 2.17 -2.51
CA ARG A 621 24.19 3.58 -2.94
C ARG A 621 23.39 4.54 -2.07
N ASN A 622 22.19 4.14 -1.64
CA ASN A 622 21.20 5.04 -1.06
C ASN A 622 21.07 4.92 0.47
N THR A 623 21.81 4.02 1.10
CA THR A 623 21.86 3.80 2.55
C THR A 623 23.32 3.73 3.01
N ASN A 624 23.58 3.64 4.32
CA ASN A 624 24.91 3.25 4.82
C ASN A 624 24.99 1.74 5.11
N VAL A 625 24.02 0.95 4.66
CA VAL A 625 24.03 -0.50 4.82
C VAL A 625 25.05 -1.10 3.86
N ILE A 626 25.94 -1.91 4.42
CA ILE A 626 26.98 -2.67 3.72
C ILE A 626 26.72 -4.17 3.90
N ASN A 627 27.44 -5.01 3.13
CA ASN A 627 27.26 -6.46 3.14
C ASN A 627 25.82 -6.87 2.76
N VAL A 628 25.17 -6.10 1.89
CA VAL A 628 23.86 -6.47 1.36
C VAL A 628 24.03 -7.76 0.54
N GLN A 629 23.17 -8.74 0.77
CA GLN A 629 23.18 -10.02 0.08
C GLN A 629 22.92 -9.85 -1.43
N VAL A 630 23.34 -10.84 -2.23
CA VAL A 630 23.24 -10.76 -3.70
C VAL A 630 21.82 -10.52 -4.19
N ASN A 631 20.83 -11.16 -3.55
CA ASN A 631 19.42 -10.90 -3.79
C ASN A 631 18.78 -10.42 -2.47
N PRO A 632 18.53 -9.10 -2.32
CA PRO A 632 17.91 -8.52 -1.12
C PRO A 632 16.55 -9.10 -0.75
N PHE A 633 15.83 -9.69 -1.71
CA PHE A 633 14.53 -10.33 -1.51
C PHE A 633 14.62 -11.71 -0.84
N LYS A 634 15.83 -12.22 -0.65
CA LYS A 634 16.10 -13.40 0.16
C LYS A 634 16.95 -13.02 1.36
N ASN A 635 16.76 -13.69 2.49
CA ASN A 635 17.64 -13.55 3.64
C ASN A 635 19.09 -13.90 3.29
N PRO A 636 20.08 -13.40 4.02
CA PRO A 636 21.46 -13.84 3.92
C PRO A 636 21.60 -15.34 4.16
N GLY A 637 22.49 -15.99 3.40
CA GLY A 637 22.86 -17.40 3.63
C GLY A 637 23.64 -17.58 4.92
N GLU A 638 23.67 -18.81 5.46
CA GLU A 638 24.46 -19.14 6.66
C GLU A 638 25.96 -18.79 6.51
N ALA A 639 26.47 -18.82 5.27
CA ALA A 639 27.85 -18.47 4.95
C ALA A 639 28.04 -17.00 4.51
N GLU A 640 26.96 -16.21 4.40
CA GLU A 640 27.04 -14.81 3.99
C GLU A 640 27.18 -13.90 5.21
N THR A 641 28.01 -12.87 5.08
CA THR A 641 28.12 -11.82 6.10
C THR A 641 26.77 -11.10 6.21
N LEU A 642 26.28 -10.94 7.45
CA LEU A 642 25.02 -10.25 7.68
C LEU A 642 25.12 -8.76 7.28
N PRO A 643 24.07 -8.19 6.65
CA PRO A 643 24.00 -6.77 6.34
C PRO A 643 24.24 -5.90 7.58
N SER A 644 25.17 -4.96 7.54
CA SER A 644 25.55 -4.12 8.69
C SER A 644 25.62 -2.66 8.29
N VAL A 645 25.81 -1.73 9.22
CA VAL A 645 25.98 -0.30 8.91
C VAL A 645 27.47 0.02 8.85
N GLY A 646 27.92 0.64 7.76
CA GLY A 646 29.35 0.88 7.50
C GLY A 646 29.96 2.10 8.20
N ASN A 647 29.13 3.08 8.61
CA ASN A 647 29.55 4.38 9.14
C ASN A 647 29.13 4.59 10.61
N CYS A 648 29.47 3.63 11.45
CA CYS A 648 29.12 3.63 12.87
C CYS A 648 29.97 4.66 13.64
N GLY A 649 29.40 5.84 13.87
CA GLY A 649 30.04 6.95 14.58
C GLY A 649 29.98 8.32 13.89
N LYS A 650 29.39 8.42 12.70
CA LYS A 650 29.03 9.71 12.07
C LYS A 650 27.72 9.53 11.32
N GLY A 651 26.64 10.16 11.79
CA GLY A 651 25.52 10.47 10.89
C GLY A 651 26.13 11.10 9.64
N LYS A 652 25.70 10.66 8.45
CA LYS A 652 26.16 11.19 7.16
C LYS A 652 26.33 12.71 7.32
N ASP A 653 27.57 13.20 7.23
CA ASP A 653 27.78 14.64 7.10
C ASP A 653 26.87 15.09 5.94
N PRO A 654 26.11 16.19 6.08
CA PRO A 654 25.38 16.75 4.96
C PRO A 654 26.36 16.83 3.80
N GLU A 655 25.97 16.26 2.66
CA GLU A 655 26.73 16.33 1.42
C GLU A 655 27.25 17.77 1.29
N PRO A 656 28.58 18.02 1.20
CA PRO A 656 29.07 19.37 1.25
C PRO A 656 28.46 20.11 0.06
N ALA A 657 27.57 21.06 0.35
CA ALA A 657 27.09 22.01 -0.62
C ALA A 657 28.32 22.61 -1.28
N LYS A 658 28.59 22.24 -2.54
CA LYS A 658 29.58 22.95 -3.33
C LYS A 658 29.07 24.38 -3.41
N GLU A 659 29.70 25.29 -2.66
CA GLU A 659 29.48 26.72 -2.81
C GLU A 659 29.49 27.05 -4.31
N PRO A 660 28.50 27.80 -4.84
CA PRO A 660 28.59 28.28 -6.19
C PRO A 660 29.90 29.07 -6.33
N ALA A 661 30.65 28.77 -7.38
CA ALA A 661 31.98 29.33 -7.63
C ALA A 661 31.95 30.86 -7.47
N LYS A 662 32.70 31.37 -6.49
CA LYS A 662 32.90 32.81 -6.28
C LYS A 662 33.64 33.40 -7.47
N GLY A 663 32.88 33.89 -8.45
CA GLY A 663 33.35 34.76 -9.51
C GLY A 663 33.73 36.14 -8.97
N ALA A 664 34.98 36.51 -9.22
CA ALA A 664 35.62 37.84 -9.20
C ALA A 664 34.90 39.01 -8.47
N LYS A 665 35.58 39.53 -7.44
CA LYS A 665 35.33 40.80 -6.74
C LYS A 665 35.09 41.98 -7.70
N GLY A 666 33.87 42.50 -7.71
CA GLY A 666 33.51 43.83 -8.22
C GLY A 666 33.01 44.70 -7.06
N LYS A 667 33.50 45.94 -6.97
CA LYS A 667 33.34 46.88 -5.85
C LYS A 667 31.87 47.28 -5.59
N ASP A 668 31.50 47.29 -4.30
CA ASP A 668 30.24 47.82 -3.76
C ASP A 668 29.99 49.30 -4.10
N PRO A 669 28.75 49.67 -4.44
CA PRO A 669 28.17 50.95 -4.07
C PRO A 669 27.17 50.77 -2.92
N LYS A 670 27.42 51.52 -1.85
CA LYS A 670 26.62 51.65 -0.62
C LYS A 670 25.12 51.85 -0.89
N VAL A 671 24.27 51.09 -0.20
CA VAL A 671 22.83 51.37 -0.03
C VAL A 671 22.59 51.87 1.41
N PRO A 672 21.84 52.97 1.64
CA PRO A 672 21.64 53.57 2.97
C PRO A 672 20.54 52.89 3.79
N ALA A 673 20.66 53.00 5.11
CA ALA A 673 19.74 52.47 6.11
C ALA A 673 18.31 53.04 6.01
N LYS A 674 17.30 52.16 6.08
CA LYS A 674 15.88 52.51 6.18
C LYS A 674 15.54 53.06 7.57
N ALA A 675 14.82 54.18 7.58
CA ALA A 675 14.25 54.83 8.76
C ALA A 675 13.01 54.08 9.29
N LYS A 676 12.81 54.16 10.61
CA LYS A 676 11.63 53.67 11.34
C LYS A 676 10.41 54.57 11.08
N GLU A 677 9.28 53.99 10.70
CA GLU A 677 7.97 54.66 10.68
C GLU A 677 7.25 54.49 12.03
N GLN A 678 6.61 55.58 12.48
CA GLN A 678 5.83 55.70 13.71
C GLN A 678 4.34 55.37 13.48
N GLU A 679 3.71 54.75 14.48
CA GLU A 679 2.27 54.51 14.57
C GLU A 679 1.45 55.81 14.56
N PRO A 680 0.25 55.84 13.93
CA PRO A 680 -0.66 56.97 14.04
C PRO A 680 -1.64 56.83 15.23
N ALA A 681 -1.86 57.97 15.91
CA ALA A 681 -2.67 58.13 17.10
C ALA A 681 -4.20 58.09 16.85
N LYS A 682 -4.93 57.59 17.85
CA LYS A 682 -6.40 57.54 17.93
C LYS A 682 -7.03 58.93 18.05
N GLY A 683 -7.99 59.25 17.17
CA GLY A 683 -8.92 60.38 17.29
C GLY A 683 -10.32 59.94 17.77
N PRO A 684 -11.14 60.83 18.37
CA PRO A 684 -12.29 60.43 19.18
C PRO A 684 -13.62 60.32 18.41
N ALA A 685 -14.53 59.53 18.98
CA ALA A 685 -15.87 59.23 18.47
C ALA A 685 -16.86 60.41 18.57
N LYS A 686 -17.76 60.54 17.59
CA LYS A 686 -19.09 61.18 17.71
C LYS A 686 -19.98 60.96 16.48
N GLY A 687 -21.25 60.61 16.72
CA GLY A 687 -22.40 61.11 15.94
C GLY A 687 -23.15 60.12 15.03
N LYS A 688 -24.39 59.79 15.41
CA LYS A 688 -25.41 59.02 14.65
C LYS A 688 -26.21 59.91 13.66
N ALA A 689 -26.57 59.28 12.52
CA ALA A 689 -27.82 59.40 11.71
C ALA A 689 -28.12 60.72 10.94
N PRO A 690 -29.06 60.76 9.95
CA PRO A 690 -29.91 59.71 9.34
C PRO A 690 -29.94 59.67 7.78
N THR A 691 -30.57 58.62 7.22
CA THR A 691 -31.08 58.48 5.82
C THR A 691 -32.20 59.50 5.50
N PRO A 692 -32.34 60.02 4.25
CA PRO A 692 -33.31 59.47 3.25
C PRO A 692 -32.94 59.82 1.77
N PRO A 693 -33.79 59.62 0.73
CA PRO A 693 -35.06 58.88 0.65
C PRO A 693 -35.00 57.57 -0.17
#